data_AF-A0A7Z9YX88-F1
#
_entry.id   AF-A0A7Z9YX88-F1
#
_cell.length_a   1.000
_cell.length_b   1.000
_cell.length_c   1.000
_cell.angle_alpha   90.00
_cell.angle_beta   90.00
_cell.angle_gamma   90.00
#
_symmetry.space_group_name_H-M   'P 1'
#
loop_
_entity.id
_entity.type
_entity.pdbx_description
1 polymer ?
#
loop_
_entity_poly.entity_id
_entity_poly.type
_entity_poly.pdbx_seq_one_letter_code
_entity_poly.pdbx_strand_id
1 'polypeptide(L)'
;MDKKLKHCQIIYEDYFSKLLNHGYTETAAAEACAHYYLDGKPHTKGLTPRNRSIALWNCYFWQNVPAKCYELDTVAFALGRAIHSGLSDFAALERIIQIKPEFLKRGIRYSQVFLYPESPLWKAILKLSKNSSEDFRTFLKACDRLHEILKKHDKAIEKIQAQLIELTVFEFLLYGSLFAFQNLVSASFNKKETDERIQENSEVLNQILVWKIKTRPENDFRLNERFLTNSLKCHLIPLILPTERTPTLCEHNLALFTSLTKAVTERNNFWNRTITEFSFDDDYRYKFDGDHLTIYPVKIPKESDWDRNGKKLNLLHQYWLNRALIEYGFSELDDIPFGLPVNDAGNREAYIKSIQIYLQLIEIYGMENEVESLNGTRVDLFKTLHSLELMTAFFKAYYIVPFKAHHQTSGNWLNALGQLLMDGIAEGENRFPLTWAEPAEKAQRIKSWTVSDSHPQGDLKAAEAILSFWTNDLLKLADNKKSQPNIPVPEFHERPILQLGRYGFQLPWLMATQNNSTAAINNLRRIGCRRGGRKNETHRIEQRLGELFQNRNFTVVKGYQPTKTLIDDPGEIDLICFLDGHLFILEIKSTYIRKTLQDAWIHYTTTLRKAAQQLRRKHTAVLSAVENDKELRATLQIPDQRKSIITHAWIVDTSIEYDQAIIDGFLKVSLEGLTVILRNERYLLRGLIHENEDIPTDDLFREGFSAEHFAEIVEKGKIWSILDE
;
A
#
# COMPACT_ATOMS: atom_id res chain seq x y z
N MET A 1 -33.83 19.84 -0.10
CA MET A 1 -32.36 19.71 -0.27
C MET A 1 -31.65 21.05 0.00
N ASP A 2 -32.26 22.17 -0.41
CA ASP A 2 -31.69 23.51 -0.33
C ASP A 2 -31.35 24.02 1.09
N LYS A 3 -32.23 23.81 2.08
CA LYS A 3 -31.97 24.22 3.48
C LYS A 3 -30.70 23.58 4.08
N LYS A 4 -30.40 22.32 3.75
CA LYS A 4 -29.21 21.62 4.27
C LYS A 4 -27.91 22.12 3.62
N LEU A 5 -27.96 22.39 2.31
CA LEU A 5 -26.87 23.01 1.57
C LEU A 5 -26.57 24.41 2.11
N LYS A 6 -27.61 25.24 2.27
CA LYS A 6 -27.45 26.58 2.82
C LYS A 6 -26.90 26.57 4.25
N HIS A 7 -27.40 25.66 5.09
CA HIS A 7 -26.85 25.48 6.43
C HIS A 7 -25.37 25.05 6.41
N CYS A 8 -24.99 24.13 5.53
CA CYS A 8 -23.59 23.74 5.37
C CYS A 8 -22.71 24.90 4.88
N GLN A 9 -23.22 25.74 3.96
CA GLN A 9 -22.53 26.95 3.52
C GLN A 9 -22.30 27.89 4.70
N ILE A 10 -23.35 28.20 5.48
CA ILE A 10 -23.26 29.07 6.67
C ILE A 10 -22.18 28.56 7.65
N ILE A 11 -22.07 27.25 7.86
CA ILE A 11 -21.01 26.69 8.73
C ILE A 11 -19.60 27.06 8.25
N TYR A 12 -19.34 27.03 6.93
CA TYR A 12 -18.05 27.44 6.39
C TYR A 12 -17.82 28.95 6.51
N GLU A 13 -18.84 29.77 6.24
CA GLU A 13 -18.78 31.23 6.39
C GLU A 13 -18.51 31.64 7.84
N ASP A 14 -19.20 30.99 8.78
CA ASP A 14 -19.03 31.21 10.22
C ASP A 14 -17.63 30.77 10.66
N TYR A 15 -17.13 29.65 10.13
CA TYR A 15 -15.77 29.18 10.44
C TYR A 15 -14.72 30.15 9.91
N PHE A 16 -14.86 30.62 8.67
CA PHE A 16 -13.99 31.65 8.09
C PHE A 16 -13.99 32.94 8.91
N SER A 17 -15.19 33.45 9.22
CA SER A 17 -15.37 34.70 9.99
C SER A 17 -14.80 34.59 11.41
N LYS A 18 -14.98 33.43 12.06
CA LYS A 18 -14.37 33.15 13.36
C LYS A 18 -12.85 33.22 13.27
N LEU A 19 -12.22 32.63 12.27
CA LEU A 19 -10.76 32.67 12.13
C LEU A 19 -10.23 34.10 11.95
N LEU A 20 -10.91 34.92 11.14
CA LEU A 20 -10.56 36.34 10.99
C LEU A 20 -10.64 37.09 12.33
N ASN A 21 -11.69 36.86 13.12
CA ASN A 21 -11.85 37.46 14.44
C ASN A 21 -10.74 37.03 15.43
N HIS A 22 -10.03 35.94 15.15
CA HIS A 22 -8.88 35.45 15.93
C HIS A 22 -7.53 35.85 15.30
N GLY A 23 -7.52 36.81 14.39
CA GLY A 23 -6.29 37.38 13.82
C GLY A 23 -5.66 36.59 12.68
N TYR A 24 -6.34 35.58 12.14
CA TYR A 24 -5.90 34.92 10.92
C TYR A 24 -6.04 35.86 9.72
N THR A 25 -5.09 35.80 8.78
CA THR A 25 -5.24 36.47 7.49
C THR A 25 -6.34 35.82 6.66
N GLU A 26 -6.91 36.53 5.69
CA GLU A 26 -7.92 35.98 4.78
C GLU A 26 -7.43 34.71 4.06
N THR A 27 -6.16 34.70 3.64
CA THR A 27 -5.53 33.53 3.03
C THR A 27 -5.47 32.34 3.99
N ALA A 28 -5.02 32.54 5.23
CA ALA A 28 -4.94 31.47 6.22
C ALA A 28 -6.33 30.96 6.64
N ALA A 29 -7.32 31.85 6.75
CA ALA A 29 -8.70 31.47 7.06
C ALA A 29 -9.33 30.64 5.92
N ALA A 30 -9.11 31.01 4.66
CA ALA A 30 -9.61 30.26 3.51
C ALA A 30 -8.93 28.89 3.37
N GLU A 31 -7.61 28.82 3.59
CA GLU A 31 -6.87 27.56 3.64
C GLU A 31 -7.39 26.64 4.75
N ALA A 32 -7.65 27.17 5.95
CA ALA A 32 -8.24 26.41 7.04
C ALA A 32 -9.64 25.88 6.70
N CYS A 33 -10.48 26.66 5.99
CA CYS A 33 -11.76 26.17 5.45
C CYS A 33 -11.58 25.02 4.45
N ALA A 34 -10.58 25.11 3.55
CA ALA A 34 -10.25 24.04 2.62
C ALA A 34 -9.83 22.76 3.37
N HIS A 35 -9.00 22.89 4.40
CA HIS A 35 -8.65 21.75 5.26
C HIS A 35 -9.86 21.16 5.99
N TYR A 36 -10.73 22.02 6.54
CA TYR A 36 -11.95 21.59 7.22
C TYR A 36 -12.85 20.76 6.29
N TYR A 37 -13.00 21.19 5.04
CA TYR A 37 -13.69 20.43 4.00
C TYR A 37 -12.98 19.10 3.65
N LEU A 38 -11.66 19.12 3.49
CA LEU A 38 -10.85 17.92 3.20
C LEU A 38 -10.87 16.90 4.35
N ASP A 39 -11.18 17.33 5.58
CA ASP A 39 -11.44 16.42 6.71
C ASP A 39 -12.85 15.82 6.69
N GLY A 40 -13.67 16.13 5.69
CA GLY A 40 -15.05 15.69 5.57
C GLY A 40 -16.00 16.39 6.54
N LYS A 41 -15.60 17.56 7.06
CA LYS A 41 -16.43 18.38 7.95
C LYS A 41 -17.28 19.36 7.13
N PRO A 42 -18.44 19.80 7.63
CA PRO A 42 -19.07 19.39 8.89
C PRO A 42 -19.63 17.96 8.84
N HIS A 43 -19.63 17.29 9.99
CA HIS A 43 -20.19 15.96 10.18
C HIS A 43 -21.69 16.04 10.52
N THR A 44 -22.50 16.52 9.57
CA THR A 44 -23.97 16.61 9.75
C THR A 44 -24.67 15.45 9.04
N LYS A 45 -25.65 14.83 9.71
CA LYS A 45 -26.40 13.68 9.18
C LYS A 45 -27.05 13.99 7.83
N GLY A 46 -26.72 13.19 6.82
CA GLY A 46 -27.26 13.31 5.46
C GLY A 46 -26.54 14.32 4.55
N LEU A 47 -25.40 14.88 4.96
CA LEU A 47 -24.51 15.59 4.03
C LEU A 47 -23.63 14.61 3.26
N THR A 48 -23.79 14.59 1.95
CA THR A 48 -22.90 13.87 1.03
C THR A 48 -21.63 14.66 0.75
N PRO A 49 -20.54 14.03 0.27
CA PRO A 49 -19.36 14.76 -0.23
C PRO A 49 -19.74 15.86 -1.22
N ARG A 50 -20.62 15.56 -2.18
CA ARG A 50 -21.16 16.53 -3.14
C ARG A 50 -21.81 17.74 -2.49
N ASN A 51 -22.61 17.54 -1.43
CA ASN A 51 -23.24 18.66 -0.73
C ASN A 51 -22.21 19.58 -0.09
N ARG A 52 -21.15 19.01 0.50
CA ARG A 52 -20.05 19.81 1.09
C ARG A 52 -19.27 20.57 0.02
N SER A 53 -19.03 19.95 -1.13
CA SER A 53 -18.37 20.60 -2.27
C SER A 53 -19.13 21.84 -2.72
N ILE A 54 -20.43 21.69 -2.99
CA ILE A 54 -21.28 22.80 -3.43
C ILE A 54 -21.32 23.89 -2.36
N ALA A 55 -21.49 23.52 -1.09
CA ALA A 55 -21.54 24.48 0.01
C ALA A 55 -20.24 25.29 0.16
N LEU A 56 -19.07 24.65 0.14
CA LEU A 56 -17.78 25.34 0.27
C LEU A 56 -17.56 26.33 -0.88
N TRP A 57 -17.73 25.89 -2.13
CA TRP A 57 -17.41 26.70 -3.31
C TRP A 57 -18.43 27.81 -3.61
N ASN A 58 -19.58 27.78 -2.92
CA ASN A 58 -20.59 28.84 -2.96
C ASN A 58 -20.44 29.86 -1.83
N CYS A 59 -19.43 29.73 -0.97
CA CYS A 59 -19.18 30.71 0.07
C CYS A 59 -18.78 32.07 -0.51
N TYR A 60 -19.30 33.14 0.09
CA TYR A 60 -19.07 34.53 -0.30
C TYR A 60 -17.62 34.95 -0.07
N PHE A 61 -16.95 34.41 0.95
CA PHE A 61 -15.55 34.77 1.22
C PHE A 61 -14.63 34.54 0.02
N TRP A 62 -14.91 33.57 -0.87
CA TRP A 62 -14.13 33.35 -2.09
C TRP A 62 -14.09 34.55 -3.05
N GLN A 63 -15.05 35.48 -2.94
CA GLN A 63 -15.07 36.71 -3.74
C GLN A 63 -14.10 37.77 -3.23
N ASN A 64 -13.70 37.68 -1.97
CA ASN A 64 -12.90 38.71 -1.29
C ASN A 64 -11.46 38.24 -0.99
N VAL A 65 -11.18 36.94 -1.01
CA VAL A 65 -9.83 36.43 -0.73
C VAL A 65 -8.81 36.88 -1.78
N PRO A 66 -7.55 37.14 -1.39
CA PRO A 66 -6.49 37.49 -2.32
C PRO A 66 -6.22 36.38 -3.36
N ALA A 67 -5.81 36.76 -4.56
CA ALA A 67 -5.50 35.81 -5.65
C ALA A 67 -4.45 34.75 -5.26
N LYS A 68 -3.51 35.10 -4.37
CA LYS A 68 -2.50 34.18 -3.81
C LYS A 68 -3.12 32.96 -3.11
N CYS A 69 -4.36 33.06 -2.61
CA CYS A 69 -5.07 31.93 -2.02
C CYS A 69 -5.26 30.76 -3.01
N TYR A 70 -5.38 31.04 -4.31
CA TYR A 70 -5.53 30.03 -5.35
C TYR A 70 -4.20 29.38 -5.75
N GLU A 71 -3.07 29.80 -5.17
CA GLU A 71 -1.76 29.17 -5.38
C GLU A 71 -1.46 28.08 -4.34
N LEU A 72 -2.26 28.01 -3.27
CA LEU A 72 -2.07 27.06 -2.18
C LEU A 72 -2.49 25.63 -2.59
N ASP A 73 -1.61 24.67 -2.30
CA ASP A 73 -1.81 23.26 -2.60
C ASP A 73 -3.07 22.69 -1.94
N THR A 74 -3.29 23.00 -0.66
CA THR A 74 -4.50 22.59 0.08
C THR A 74 -5.78 23.03 -0.62
N VAL A 75 -5.81 24.25 -1.16
CA VAL A 75 -6.98 24.80 -1.84
C VAL A 75 -7.17 24.08 -3.20
N ALA A 76 -6.07 23.71 -3.87
CA ALA A 76 -6.11 22.93 -5.11
C ALA A 76 -6.59 21.49 -4.87
N PHE A 77 -6.15 20.84 -3.77
CA PHE A 77 -6.67 19.54 -3.35
C PHE A 77 -8.16 19.61 -3.03
N ALA A 78 -8.62 20.67 -2.37
CA ALA A 78 -10.03 20.89 -2.10
C ALA A 78 -10.84 21.04 -3.40
N LEU A 79 -10.31 21.75 -4.40
CA LEU A 79 -10.96 21.87 -5.71
C LEU A 79 -11.00 20.51 -6.43
N GLY A 80 -9.88 19.79 -6.49
CA GLY A 80 -9.81 18.46 -7.10
C GLY A 80 -10.83 17.49 -6.47
N ARG A 81 -10.90 17.45 -5.14
CA ARG A 81 -11.91 16.64 -4.44
C ARG A 81 -13.34 17.11 -4.72
N ALA A 82 -13.56 18.41 -4.81
CA ALA A 82 -14.87 18.97 -5.10
C ALA A 82 -15.36 18.60 -6.50
N ILE A 83 -14.49 18.73 -7.51
CA ILE A 83 -14.76 18.31 -8.88
C ILE A 83 -15.03 16.80 -8.94
N HIS A 84 -14.18 15.99 -8.32
CA HIS A 84 -14.36 14.53 -8.24
C HIS A 84 -15.71 14.16 -7.59
N SER A 85 -16.12 14.90 -6.55
CA SER A 85 -17.39 14.67 -5.84
C SER A 85 -18.62 15.21 -6.58
N GLY A 86 -18.47 15.75 -7.79
CA GLY A 86 -19.57 16.26 -8.61
C GLY A 86 -20.04 17.67 -8.23
N LEU A 87 -19.11 18.58 -7.97
CA LEU A 87 -19.39 20.02 -7.90
C LEU A 87 -20.21 20.44 -9.13
N SER A 88 -21.38 21.03 -8.93
CA SER A 88 -22.30 21.36 -10.02
C SER A 88 -22.66 22.85 -10.09
N ASP A 89 -21.97 23.69 -9.32
CA ASP A 89 -22.11 25.14 -9.43
C ASP A 89 -21.08 25.68 -10.44
N PHE A 90 -21.57 26.10 -11.60
CA PHE A 90 -20.75 26.55 -12.71
C PHE A 90 -20.29 28.01 -12.56
N ALA A 91 -20.94 28.81 -11.71
CA ALA A 91 -20.54 30.20 -11.49
C ALA A 91 -19.20 30.27 -10.74
N ALA A 92 -18.96 29.33 -9.81
CA ALA A 92 -17.66 29.21 -9.15
C ALA A 92 -16.53 28.90 -10.15
N LEU A 93 -16.76 27.97 -11.08
CA LEU A 93 -15.78 27.59 -12.10
C LEU A 93 -15.52 28.71 -13.10
N GLU A 94 -16.56 29.43 -13.52
CA GLU A 94 -16.43 30.58 -14.42
C GLU A 94 -15.55 31.67 -13.80
N ARG A 95 -15.78 32.01 -12.52
CA ARG A 95 -14.92 32.95 -11.78
C ARG A 95 -13.48 32.45 -11.70
N ILE A 96 -13.27 31.18 -11.35
CA ILE A 96 -11.92 30.60 -11.22
C ILE A 96 -11.15 30.68 -12.56
N ILE A 97 -11.80 30.35 -13.68
CA ILE A 97 -11.17 30.43 -15.01
C ILE A 97 -10.70 31.85 -15.31
N GLN A 98 -11.46 32.86 -14.93
CA GLN A 98 -11.11 34.26 -15.17
C GLN A 98 -9.97 34.75 -14.25
N ILE A 99 -9.94 34.31 -13.00
CA ILE A 99 -8.96 34.78 -12.00
C ILE A 99 -7.62 34.04 -12.15
N LYS A 100 -7.64 32.71 -12.21
CA LYS A 100 -6.42 31.87 -12.18
C LYS A 100 -6.65 30.54 -12.94
N PRO A 101 -6.49 30.49 -14.27
CA PRO A 101 -6.69 29.29 -15.07
C PRO A 101 -5.88 28.07 -14.59
N GLU A 102 -4.63 28.28 -14.18
CA GLU A 102 -3.74 27.22 -13.65
C GLU A 102 -4.34 26.52 -12.43
N PHE A 103 -5.06 27.24 -11.58
CA PHE A 103 -5.73 26.65 -10.42
C PHE A 103 -6.80 25.63 -10.82
N LEU A 104 -7.59 25.96 -11.86
CA LEU A 104 -8.56 25.00 -12.40
C LEU A 104 -7.87 23.81 -13.08
N LYS A 105 -6.74 24.02 -13.79
CA LYS A 105 -5.97 22.91 -14.37
C LYS A 105 -5.58 21.91 -13.28
N ARG A 106 -5.03 22.36 -12.15
CA ARG A 106 -4.69 21.49 -11.00
C ARG A 106 -5.93 20.73 -10.49
N GLY A 107 -7.06 21.42 -10.33
CA GLY A 107 -8.32 20.78 -9.94
C GLY A 107 -8.79 19.69 -10.93
N ILE A 108 -8.68 19.94 -12.24
CA ILE A 108 -9.01 18.96 -13.29
C ILE A 108 -8.05 17.77 -13.25
N ARG A 109 -6.74 18.02 -13.10
CA ARG A 109 -5.70 16.98 -12.99
C ARG A 109 -5.96 16.06 -11.78
N TYR A 110 -6.08 16.62 -10.58
CA TYR A 110 -6.28 15.85 -9.35
C TYR A 110 -7.62 15.10 -9.30
N SER A 111 -8.67 15.66 -9.90
CA SER A 111 -9.98 15.00 -9.94
C SER A 111 -10.06 13.91 -11.00
N GLN A 112 -9.19 13.97 -12.01
CA GLN A 112 -9.20 13.14 -13.21
C GLN A 112 -10.55 13.18 -13.95
N VAL A 113 -11.31 14.27 -13.81
CA VAL A 113 -12.68 14.38 -14.36
C VAL A 113 -12.72 14.23 -15.88
N PHE A 114 -11.62 14.55 -16.56
CA PHE A 114 -11.47 14.40 -18.00
C PHE A 114 -11.52 12.95 -18.50
N LEU A 115 -11.29 11.96 -17.61
CA LEU A 115 -11.44 10.55 -17.95
C LEU A 115 -12.92 10.11 -18.07
N TYR A 116 -13.85 10.98 -17.70
CA TYR A 116 -15.29 10.74 -17.71
C TYR A 116 -16.00 11.75 -18.63
N PRO A 117 -15.92 11.60 -19.97
CA PRO A 117 -16.43 12.60 -20.92
C PRO A 117 -17.94 12.82 -20.82
N GLU A 118 -18.68 11.82 -20.33
CA GLU A 118 -20.13 11.91 -20.11
C GLU A 118 -20.51 12.70 -18.84
N SER A 119 -19.52 13.01 -17.99
CA SER A 119 -19.74 13.81 -16.78
C SER A 119 -20.36 15.17 -17.14
N PRO A 120 -21.51 15.54 -16.54
CA PRO A 120 -22.09 16.87 -16.72
C PRO A 120 -21.11 17.99 -16.36
N LEU A 121 -20.24 17.74 -15.39
CA LEU A 121 -19.21 18.68 -14.95
C LEU A 121 -18.14 18.89 -16.02
N TRP A 122 -17.66 17.82 -16.66
CA TRP A 122 -16.67 17.93 -17.74
C TRP A 122 -17.25 18.70 -18.92
N LYS A 123 -18.47 18.36 -19.34
CA LYS A 123 -19.19 19.07 -20.42
C LYS A 123 -19.35 20.57 -20.13
N ALA A 124 -19.61 20.93 -18.87
CA ALA A 124 -19.70 22.32 -18.47
C ALA A 124 -18.35 23.04 -18.49
N ILE A 125 -17.27 22.40 -18.01
CA ILE A 125 -15.90 22.94 -18.10
C ILE A 125 -15.56 23.24 -19.56
N LEU A 126 -15.76 22.29 -20.47
CA LEU A 126 -15.54 22.49 -21.91
C LEU A 126 -16.33 23.69 -22.47
N LYS A 127 -17.58 23.89 -22.02
CA LYS A 127 -18.41 25.01 -22.45
C LYS A 127 -17.88 26.36 -21.95
N LEU A 128 -17.50 26.43 -20.67
CA LEU A 128 -16.97 27.66 -20.06
C LEU A 128 -15.64 28.08 -20.68
N SER A 129 -14.82 27.11 -21.10
CA SER A 129 -13.48 27.36 -21.64
C SER A 129 -13.43 27.72 -23.13
N LYS A 130 -14.57 27.86 -23.83
CA LYS A 130 -14.57 28.24 -25.26
C LYS A 130 -13.87 29.59 -25.50
N ASN A 131 -14.01 30.52 -24.56
CA ASN A 131 -13.44 31.86 -24.61
C ASN A 131 -12.19 32.01 -23.72
N SER A 132 -11.59 30.93 -23.22
CA SER A 132 -10.38 30.99 -22.40
C SER A 132 -9.12 31.20 -23.24
N SER A 133 -7.97 31.37 -22.57
CA SER A 133 -6.66 31.45 -23.23
C SER A 133 -6.37 30.22 -24.10
N GLU A 134 -5.53 30.41 -25.12
CA GLU A 134 -5.08 29.32 -26.01
C GLU A 134 -4.38 28.20 -25.25
N ASP A 135 -3.58 28.57 -24.25
CA ASP A 135 -2.91 27.64 -23.36
C ASP A 135 -3.91 26.75 -22.59
N PHE A 136 -5.01 27.31 -22.07
CA PHE A 136 -6.04 26.52 -21.40
C PHE A 136 -6.80 25.60 -22.38
N ARG A 137 -7.06 26.07 -23.61
CA ARG A 137 -7.65 25.22 -24.66
C ARG A 137 -6.72 24.06 -25.05
N THR A 138 -5.41 24.32 -25.08
CA THR A 138 -4.39 23.29 -25.34
C THR A 138 -4.35 22.25 -24.21
N PHE A 139 -4.48 22.68 -22.95
CA PHE A 139 -4.62 21.78 -21.80
C PHE A 139 -5.84 20.85 -21.94
N LEU A 140 -7.01 21.39 -22.32
CA LEU A 140 -8.20 20.57 -22.54
C LEU A 140 -8.02 19.59 -23.69
N LYS A 141 -7.37 20.00 -24.79
CA LYS A 141 -7.01 19.10 -25.90
C LYS A 141 -6.10 17.95 -25.42
N ALA A 142 -5.15 18.22 -24.53
CA ALA A 142 -4.31 17.17 -23.93
C ALA A 142 -5.15 16.20 -23.09
N CYS A 143 -6.06 16.71 -22.27
CA CYS A 143 -6.99 15.91 -21.47
C CYS A 143 -7.85 14.98 -22.35
N ASP A 144 -8.44 15.51 -23.43
CA ASP A 144 -9.24 14.73 -24.37
C ASP A 144 -8.40 13.62 -25.03
N ARG A 145 -7.18 13.95 -25.46
CA ARG A 145 -6.26 12.99 -26.08
C ARG A 145 -5.84 11.87 -25.13
N LEU A 146 -5.60 12.19 -23.86
CA LEU A 146 -5.32 11.18 -22.83
C LEU A 146 -6.50 10.23 -22.63
N HIS A 147 -7.73 10.76 -22.57
CA HIS A 147 -8.93 9.92 -22.50
C HIS A 147 -9.11 9.03 -23.74
N GLU A 148 -8.89 9.56 -24.94
CA GLU A 148 -8.98 8.79 -26.18
C GLU A 148 -8.03 7.59 -26.21
N ILE A 149 -6.77 7.79 -25.79
CA ILE A 149 -5.76 6.74 -25.74
C ILE A 149 -6.18 5.68 -24.71
N LEU A 150 -6.59 6.08 -23.51
CA LEU A 150 -7.08 5.15 -22.49
C LEU A 150 -8.26 4.32 -23.01
N LYS A 151 -9.24 4.97 -23.65
CA LYS A 151 -10.43 4.31 -24.23
C LYS A 151 -10.06 3.30 -25.32
N LYS A 152 -8.99 3.55 -26.09
CA LYS A 152 -8.49 2.57 -27.08
C LYS A 152 -7.96 1.32 -26.39
N HIS A 153 -7.19 1.46 -25.31
CA HIS A 153 -6.73 0.32 -24.51
C HIS A 153 -7.90 -0.43 -23.89
N ASP A 154 -8.87 0.28 -23.27
CA ASP A 154 -10.06 -0.34 -22.67
C ASP A 154 -10.85 -1.16 -23.71
N LYS A 155 -11.09 -0.61 -24.91
CA LYS A 155 -11.77 -1.34 -26.00
C LYS A 155 -11.01 -2.57 -26.49
N ALA A 156 -9.68 -2.49 -26.55
CA ALA A 156 -8.85 -3.64 -26.94
C ALA A 156 -8.98 -4.77 -25.91
N ILE A 157 -8.97 -4.43 -24.63
CA ILE A 157 -9.19 -5.36 -23.52
C ILE A 157 -10.59 -5.96 -23.59
N GLU A 158 -11.64 -5.15 -23.72
CA GLU A 158 -13.04 -5.60 -23.82
C GLU A 158 -13.24 -6.60 -24.97
N LYS A 159 -12.61 -6.37 -26.13
CA LYS A 159 -12.68 -7.27 -27.29
C LYS A 159 -12.08 -8.65 -27.01
N ILE A 160 -10.97 -8.71 -26.26
CA ILE A 160 -10.34 -9.99 -25.91
C ILE A 160 -11.12 -10.67 -24.79
N GLN A 161 -11.56 -9.90 -23.79
CA GLN A 161 -12.42 -10.36 -22.70
C GLN A 161 -13.71 -11.01 -23.19
N ALA A 162 -14.35 -10.45 -24.23
CA ALA A 162 -15.54 -11.02 -24.84
C ALA A 162 -15.29 -12.41 -25.45
N GLN A 163 -14.09 -12.69 -25.95
CA GLN A 163 -13.73 -14.00 -26.49
C GLN A 163 -13.43 -15.02 -25.39
N LEU A 164 -12.97 -14.56 -24.22
CA LEU A 164 -12.70 -15.39 -23.04
C LEU A 164 -13.88 -15.44 -22.06
N ILE A 165 -15.04 -14.95 -22.49
CA ILE A 165 -16.20 -14.78 -21.62
C ILE A 165 -16.68 -16.15 -21.14
N GLU A 166 -16.75 -17.18 -21.99
CA GLU A 166 -17.30 -18.50 -21.60
C GLU A 166 -16.44 -19.31 -20.63
N LEU A 167 -15.16 -18.96 -20.43
CA LEU A 167 -14.34 -19.64 -19.43
C LEU A 167 -14.94 -19.51 -18.02
N THR A 168 -14.79 -20.51 -17.18
CA THR A 168 -15.14 -20.41 -15.75
C THR A 168 -14.05 -19.70 -14.95
N VAL A 169 -14.29 -19.37 -13.68
CA VAL A 169 -13.26 -18.81 -12.79
C VAL A 169 -12.08 -19.80 -12.65
N PHE A 170 -12.36 -21.09 -12.53
CA PHE A 170 -11.35 -22.14 -12.41
C PHE A 170 -10.45 -22.23 -13.65
N GLU A 171 -11.03 -22.30 -14.85
CA GLU A 171 -10.26 -22.36 -16.10
C GLU A 171 -9.42 -21.10 -16.31
N PHE A 172 -9.90 -19.97 -15.83
CA PHE A 172 -9.17 -18.72 -15.90
C PHE A 172 -7.96 -18.67 -14.95
N LEU A 173 -8.08 -19.23 -13.73
CA LEU A 173 -6.95 -19.47 -12.84
C LEU A 173 -5.92 -20.42 -13.48
N LEU A 174 -6.39 -21.45 -14.18
CA LEU A 174 -5.53 -22.38 -14.91
C LEU A 174 -4.72 -21.68 -16.00
N TYR A 175 -5.36 -20.89 -16.87
CA TYR A 175 -4.63 -20.14 -17.90
C TYR A 175 -3.69 -19.08 -17.32
N GLY A 176 -4.09 -18.42 -16.23
CA GLY A 176 -3.20 -17.51 -15.49
C GLY A 176 -1.95 -18.21 -14.98
N SER A 177 -2.11 -19.45 -14.49
CA SER A 177 -0.97 -20.23 -14.03
C SER A 177 -0.08 -20.75 -15.16
N LEU A 178 -0.68 -21.23 -16.26
CA LEU A 178 0.08 -21.62 -17.47
C LEU A 178 0.88 -20.43 -18.03
N PHE A 179 0.28 -19.26 -18.12
CA PHE A 179 0.95 -18.03 -18.52
C PHE A 179 2.15 -17.74 -17.61
N ALA A 180 1.99 -17.88 -16.29
CA ALA A 180 3.06 -17.64 -15.33
C ALA A 180 4.21 -18.65 -15.47
N PHE A 181 3.93 -19.93 -15.67
CA PHE A 181 4.99 -20.92 -15.91
C PHE A 181 5.77 -20.64 -17.20
N GLN A 182 5.06 -20.28 -18.27
CA GLN A 182 5.66 -19.93 -19.56
C GLN A 182 6.52 -18.65 -19.48
N ASN A 183 6.01 -17.59 -18.85
CA ASN A 183 6.58 -16.24 -18.99
C ASN A 183 7.31 -15.72 -17.76
N LEU A 184 6.98 -16.21 -16.55
CA LEU A 184 7.55 -15.74 -15.28
C LEU A 184 8.53 -16.76 -14.71
N VAL A 185 8.06 -18.00 -14.46
CA VAL A 185 8.87 -19.06 -13.86
C VAL A 185 10.03 -19.43 -14.78
N SER A 186 9.80 -19.49 -16.09
CA SER A 186 10.88 -19.75 -17.07
C SER A 186 11.87 -18.59 -17.20
N ALA A 187 11.40 -17.34 -17.07
CA ALA A 187 12.25 -16.13 -17.20
C ALA A 187 13.11 -15.90 -15.94
N SER A 188 12.50 -16.01 -14.75
CA SER A 188 12.95 -16.95 -13.72
C SER A 188 14.43 -17.27 -13.58
N PHE A 189 14.87 -18.09 -14.53
CA PHE A 189 16.15 -18.76 -14.52
C PHE A 189 17.33 -17.83 -14.87
N ASN A 190 17.03 -16.61 -15.33
CA ASN A 190 18.01 -15.56 -15.64
C ASN A 190 17.91 -14.41 -14.62
N LYS A 191 18.94 -14.25 -13.77
CA LYS A 191 18.94 -13.51 -12.49
C LYS A 191 18.81 -11.97 -12.52
N LYS A 192 18.76 -11.28 -13.67
CA LYS A 192 18.99 -9.80 -13.72
C LYS A 192 17.73 -8.90 -13.82
N GLU A 193 16.55 -9.41 -14.16
CA GLU A 193 15.33 -8.59 -14.39
C GLU A 193 14.05 -9.24 -13.82
N THR A 194 14.19 -10.06 -12.78
CA THR A 194 13.17 -11.05 -12.43
C THR A 194 12.08 -10.51 -11.51
N ASP A 195 12.43 -9.71 -10.49
CA ASP A 195 11.49 -9.36 -9.41
C ASP A 195 10.46 -8.31 -9.83
N GLU A 196 10.87 -7.24 -10.51
CA GLU A 196 9.95 -6.20 -11.02
C GLU A 196 8.94 -6.79 -12.01
N ARG A 197 9.42 -7.66 -12.91
CA ARG A 197 8.58 -8.33 -13.91
C ARG A 197 7.60 -9.30 -13.26
N ILE A 198 8.02 -10.04 -12.24
CA ILE A 198 7.12 -10.93 -11.47
C ILE A 198 6.04 -10.10 -10.77
N GLN A 199 6.42 -8.97 -10.17
CA GLN A 199 5.47 -8.08 -9.51
C GLN A 199 4.45 -7.53 -10.51
N GLU A 200 4.87 -6.86 -11.59
CA GLU A 200 3.97 -6.28 -12.60
C GLU A 200 2.98 -7.32 -13.16
N ASN A 201 3.47 -8.51 -13.51
CA ASN A 201 2.59 -9.57 -14.03
C ASN A 201 1.64 -10.13 -12.97
N SER A 202 2.06 -10.24 -11.70
CA SER A 202 1.18 -10.66 -10.61
C SER A 202 0.00 -9.70 -10.45
N GLU A 203 0.25 -8.40 -10.59
CA GLU A 203 -0.79 -7.38 -10.51
C GLU A 203 -1.77 -7.45 -11.68
N VAL A 204 -1.26 -7.67 -12.89
CA VAL A 204 -2.07 -7.84 -14.09
C VAL A 204 -2.95 -9.08 -13.97
N LEU A 205 -2.40 -10.21 -13.51
CA LEU A 205 -3.17 -11.43 -13.26
C LEU A 205 -4.25 -11.22 -12.18
N ASN A 206 -3.96 -10.47 -11.12
CA ASN A 206 -4.95 -10.10 -10.10
C ASN A 206 -6.11 -9.30 -10.69
N GLN A 207 -5.82 -8.26 -11.49
CA GLN A 207 -6.85 -7.45 -12.15
C GLN A 207 -7.73 -8.27 -13.10
N ILE A 208 -7.10 -9.15 -13.89
CA ILE A 208 -7.79 -9.99 -14.86
C ILE A 208 -8.71 -10.99 -14.15
N LEU A 209 -8.30 -11.61 -13.03
CA LEU A 209 -9.22 -12.46 -12.26
C LEU A 209 -10.33 -11.67 -11.57
N VAL A 210 -10.03 -10.50 -11.01
CA VAL A 210 -11.06 -9.65 -10.39
C VAL A 210 -12.13 -9.27 -11.42
N TRP A 211 -11.75 -9.00 -12.66
CA TRP A 211 -12.72 -8.86 -13.76
C TRP A 211 -13.54 -10.14 -13.95
N LYS A 212 -12.89 -11.31 -14.01
CA LYS A 212 -13.58 -12.58 -14.21
C LYS A 212 -14.61 -12.84 -13.11
N ILE A 213 -14.22 -12.71 -11.85
CA ILE A 213 -15.09 -12.90 -10.67
C ILE A 213 -16.33 -11.99 -10.75
N LYS A 214 -16.17 -10.74 -11.18
CA LYS A 214 -17.29 -9.78 -11.29
C LYS A 214 -18.30 -10.11 -12.39
N THR A 215 -17.89 -10.84 -13.42
CA THR A 215 -18.71 -11.09 -14.61
C THR A 215 -19.38 -12.46 -14.63
N ARG A 216 -19.12 -13.32 -13.63
CA ARG A 216 -19.64 -14.68 -13.56
C ARG A 216 -20.90 -14.81 -12.67
N PRO A 217 -21.83 -15.71 -13.01
CA PRO A 217 -22.95 -16.06 -12.13
C PRO A 217 -22.47 -16.87 -10.92
N GLU A 218 -23.27 -16.91 -9.85
CA GLU A 218 -22.93 -17.64 -8.61
C GLU A 218 -22.63 -19.14 -8.83
N ASN A 219 -23.29 -19.76 -9.82
CA ASN A 219 -23.10 -21.17 -10.14
C ASN A 219 -21.66 -21.50 -10.57
N ASP A 220 -20.94 -20.56 -11.19
CA ASP A 220 -19.54 -20.76 -11.59
C ASP A 220 -18.58 -20.86 -10.39
N PHE A 221 -19.05 -20.53 -9.19
CA PHE A 221 -18.30 -20.66 -7.95
C PHE A 221 -18.52 -22.01 -7.26
N ARG A 222 -19.41 -22.86 -7.79
CA ARG A 222 -19.70 -24.19 -7.23
C ARG A 222 -18.97 -25.26 -8.03
N LEU A 223 -17.89 -25.78 -7.47
CA LEU A 223 -17.08 -26.83 -8.10
C LEU A 223 -17.40 -28.22 -7.55
N ASN A 224 -17.34 -29.23 -8.42
CA ASN A 224 -17.34 -30.65 -8.06
C ASN A 224 -16.26 -31.40 -8.86
N GLU A 225 -15.96 -32.64 -8.46
CA GLU A 225 -14.89 -33.44 -9.06
C GLU A 225 -15.09 -33.70 -10.56
N ARG A 226 -16.34 -33.95 -10.97
CA ARG A 226 -16.68 -34.17 -12.38
C ARG A 226 -16.37 -32.93 -13.22
N PHE A 227 -16.71 -31.75 -12.71
CA PHE A 227 -16.39 -30.49 -13.36
C PHE A 227 -14.87 -30.30 -13.47
N LEU A 228 -14.12 -30.45 -12.37
CA LEU A 228 -12.66 -30.31 -12.38
C LEU A 228 -11.99 -31.26 -13.39
N THR A 229 -12.39 -32.53 -13.39
CA THR A 229 -11.87 -33.55 -14.32
C THR A 229 -12.13 -33.16 -15.77
N ASN A 230 -13.36 -32.72 -16.08
CA ASN A 230 -13.72 -32.31 -17.43
C ASN A 230 -12.96 -31.06 -17.86
N SER A 231 -12.87 -30.03 -17.01
CA SER A 231 -12.13 -28.81 -17.32
C SER A 231 -10.65 -29.09 -17.52
N LEU A 232 -10.01 -29.91 -16.69
CA LEU A 232 -8.60 -30.30 -16.89
C LEU A 232 -8.40 -31.08 -18.19
N LYS A 233 -9.27 -32.04 -18.50
CA LYS A 233 -9.22 -32.83 -19.74
C LYS A 233 -9.38 -31.96 -20.99
N CYS A 234 -10.18 -30.91 -20.92
CA CYS A 234 -10.41 -29.99 -22.04
C CYS A 234 -9.33 -28.91 -22.16
N HIS A 235 -8.87 -28.34 -21.04
CA HIS A 235 -8.11 -27.10 -21.02
C HIS A 235 -6.62 -27.27 -20.70
N LEU A 236 -6.22 -28.36 -20.03
CA LEU A 236 -4.83 -28.59 -19.63
C LEU A 236 -4.21 -29.79 -20.34
N ILE A 237 -4.81 -30.98 -20.22
CA ILE A 237 -4.20 -32.24 -20.66
C ILE A 237 -3.74 -32.19 -22.12
N PRO A 238 -4.50 -31.63 -23.09
CA PRO A 238 -4.05 -31.57 -24.48
C PRO A 238 -2.82 -30.69 -24.71
N LEU A 239 -2.51 -29.74 -23.80
CA LEU A 239 -1.32 -28.89 -23.89
C LEU A 239 -0.06 -29.60 -23.39
N ILE A 240 -0.16 -30.30 -22.25
CA ILE A 240 1.00 -30.90 -21.57
C ILE A 240 1.26 -32.36 -21.98
N LEU A 241 0.24 -33.03 -22.54
CA LEU A 241 0.31 -34.38 -23.09
C LEU A 241 -0.33 -34.39 -24.50
N PRO A 242 0.30 -33.73 -25.49
CA PRO A 242 -0.27 -33.60 -26.83
C PRO A 242 -0.40 -34.96 -27.53
N THR A 243 -1.47 -35.11 -28.32
CA THR A 243 -1.67 -36.25 -29.24
C THR A 243 -1.64 -35.75 -30.68
N GLU A 244 -1.49 -36.62 -31.68
CA GLU A 244 -1.33 -36.23 -33.11
C GLU A 244 -2.52 -35.47 -33.75
N ARG A 245 -3.53 -35.03 -33.00
CA ARG A 245 -4.72 -34.35 -33.52
C ARG A 245 -4.61 -32.81 -33.39
N THR A 246 -5.25 -32.14 -34.35
CA THR A 246 -5.40 -30.69 -34.65
C THR A 246 -5.21 -29.71 -33.48
N PRO A 247 -4.65 -28.49 -33.72
CA PRO A 247 -4.53 -27.43 -32.72
C PRO A 247 -5.80 -27.27 -31.89
N THR A 248 -5.65 -27.33 -30.57
CA THR A 248 -6.74 -27.56 -29.63
C THR A 248 -7.30 -26.22 -29.12
N LEU A 249 -8.59 -26.19 -28.75
CA LEU A 249 -9.26 -25.02 -28.16
C LEU A 249 -8.43 -24.37 -27.03
N CYS A 250 -7.66 -25.17 -26.29
CA CYS A 250 -6.83 -24.67 -25.20
C CYS A 250 -5.60 -23.87 -25.65
N GLU A 251 -5.01 -24.15 -26.82
CA GLU A 251 -3.94 -23.33 -27.39
C GLU A 251 -4.47 -21.94 -27.79
N HIS A 252 -5.64 -21.92 -28.42
CA HIS A 252 -6.32 -20.67 -28.77
C HIS A 252 -6.63 -19.82 -27.53
N ASN A 253 -7.19 -20.44 -26.49
CA ASN A 253 -7.48 -19.75 -25.23
C ASN A 253 -6.22 -19.25 -24.51
N LEU A 254 -5.12 -20.02 -24.51
CA LEU A 254 -3.85 -19.58 -23.94
C LEU A 254 -3.26 -18.38 -24.70
N ALA A 255 -3.35 -18.38 -26.03
CA ALA A 255 -2.91 -17.26 -26.87
C ALA A 255 -3.77 -16.00 -26.63
N LEU A 256 -5.10 -16.16 -26.50
CA LEU A 256 -5.99 -15.06 -26.13
C LEU A 256 -5.70 -14.54 -24.72
N PHE A 257 -5.46 -15.41 -23.74
CA PHE A 257 -5.12 -15.02 -22.37
C PHE A 257 -3.79 -14.25 -22.32
N THR A 258 -2.79 -14.70 -23.08
CA THR A 258 -1.51 -14.01 -23.24
C THR A 258 -1.71 -12.62 -23.85
N SER A 259 -2.55 -12.51 -24.89
CA SER A 259 -2.91 -11.25 -25.53
C SER A 259 -3.64 -10.31 -24.57
N LEU A 260 -4.54 -10.85 -23.73
CA LEU A 260 -5.24 -10.08 -22.69
C LEU A 260 -4.25 -9.53 -21.66
N THR A 261 -3.31 -10.37 -21.20
CA THR A 261 -2.27 -9.96 -20.26
C THR A 261 -1.45 -8.80 -20.81
N LYS A 262 -0.98 -8.91 -22.06
CA LYS A 262 -0.28 -7.82 -22.75
C LYS A 262 -1.10 -6.54 -22.86
N ALA A 263 -2.37 -6.64 -23.26
CA ALA A 263 -3.25 -5.47 -23.42
C ALA A 263 -3.49 -4.75 -22.08
N VAL A 264 -3.66 -5.50 -20.98
CA VAL A 264 -3.80 -4.95 -19.63
C VAL A 264 -2.49 -4.33 -19.14
N THR A 265 -1.33 -4.96 -19.41
CA THR A 265 -0.01 -4.39 -19.13
C THR A 265 0.19 -3.04 -19.84
N GLU A 266 -0.12 -2.95 -21.13
CA GLU A 266 0.00 -1.70 -21.90
C GLU A 266 -0.92 -0.60 -21.33
N ARG A 267 -2.17 -0.96 -21.00
CA ARG A 267 -3.12 -0.05 -20.35
C ARG A 267 -2.61 0.45 -19.00
N ASN A 268 -2.06 -0.44 -18.17
CA ASN A 268 -1.53 -0.11 -16.84
C ASN A 268 -0.29 0.76 -16.94
N ASN A 269 0.60 0.50 -17.90
CA ASN A 269 1.76 1.34 -18.18
C ASN A 269 1.34 2.75 -18.59
N PHE A 270 0.33 2.89 -19.47
CA PHE A 270 -0.23 4.20 -19.81
C PHE A 270 -0.88 4.89 -18.59
N TRP A 271 -1.59 4.13 -17.75
CA TRP A 271 -2.20 4.68 -16.54
C TRP A 271 -1.15 5.19 -15.54
N ASN A 272 -0.16 4.35 -15.21
CA ASN A 272 0.83 4.64 -14.17
C ASN A 272 1.89 5.65 -14.63
N ARG A 273 2.37 5.55 -15.87
CA ARG A 273 3.50 6.36 -16.39
C ARG A 273 3.06 7.53 -17.26
N THR A 274 1.76 7.80 -17.36
CA THR A 274 1.27 8.94 -18.14
C THR A 274 0.09 9.61 -17.46
N ILE A 275 -1.01 8.90 -17.22
CA ILE A 275 -2.18 9.50 -16.56
C ILE A 275 -1.85 9.94 -15.14
N THR A 276 -1.20 9.07 -14.35
CA THR A 276 -0.90 9.33 -12.93
C THR A 276 0.11 10.47 -12.78
N GLU A 277 1.20 10.45 -13.54
CA GLU A 277 2.19 11.54 -13.59
C GLU A 277 1.54 12.87 -14.05
N PHE A 278 0.78 12.85 -15.14
CA PHE A 278 0.00 14.01 -15.58
C PHE A 278 -1.01 14.46 -14.53
N SER A 279 -1.56 13.58 -13.69
CA SER A 279 -2.61 13.96 -12.74
C SER A 279 -2.06 14.51 -11.44
N PHE A 280 -0.96 13.96 -10.93
CA PHE A 280 -0.56 14.16 -9.54
C PHE A 280 0.83 14.80 -9.36
N ASP A 281 1.64 14.88 -10.41
CA ASP A 281 2.92 15.56 -10.37
C ASP A 281 2.85 16.90 -11.10
N ASP A 282 2.82 17.99 -10.33
CA ASP A 282 2.68 19.35 -10.85
C ASP A 282 3.85 19.78 -11.75
N ASP A 283 4.98 19.08 -11.77
CA ASP A 283 6.12 19.34 -12.65
C ASP A 283 6.00 18.67 -14.02
N TYR A 284 4.94 17.91 -14.30
CA TYR A 284 4.69 17.41 -15.64
C TYR A 284 4.02 18.43 -16.56
N ARG A 285 4.47 18.46 -17.81
CA ARG A 285 4.01 19.31 -18.90
C ARG A 285 3.61 18.45 -20.09
N TYR A 286 3.05 19.09 -21.11
CA TYR A 286 2.57 18.45 -22.32
C TYR A 286 3.00 19.24 -23.55
N LYS A 287 3.21 18.54 -24.67
CA LYS A 287 3.42 19.13 -25.99
C LYS A 287 2.74 18.29 -27.06
N PHE A 288 2.37 18.94 -28.16
CA PHE A 288 1.84 18.29 -29.34
C PHE A 288 2.87 18.34 -30.47
N ASP A 289 3.07 17.21 -31.14
CA ASP A 289 3.71 17.10 -32.44
C ASP A 289 2.67 16.55 -33.42
N GLY A 290 2.02 17.45 -34.17
CA GLY A 290 0.76 17.15 -34.87
C GLY A 290 -0.33 16.66 -33.91
N ASP A 291 -0.77 15.41 -34.10
CA ASP A 291 -1.75 14.72 -33.25
C ASP A 291 -1.12 13.83 -32.16
N HIS A 292 0.20 13.80 -32.08
CA HIS A 292 0.92 13.07 -31.06
C HIS A 292 1.06 13.93 -29.80
N LEU A 293 0.54 13.44 -28.67
CA LEU A 293 0.67 14.06 -27.36
C LEU A 293 1.85 13.41 -26.63
N THR A 294 2.78 14.24 -26.15
CA THR A 294 3.85 13.81 -25.25
C THR A 294 3.69 14.49 -23.90
N ILE A 295 3.66 13.68 -22.84
CA ILE A 295 3.73 14.12 -21.44
C ILE A 295 5.19 14.00 -21.01
N TYR A 296 5.75 15.05 -20.40
CA TYR A 296 7.16 15.09 -20.01
C TYR A 296 7.36 15.94 -18.74
N PRO A 297 8.34 15.59 -17.88
CA PRO A 297 8.65 16.40 -16.70
C PRO A 297 9.42 17.68 -17.07
N VAL A 298 9.22 18.77 -16.34
CA VAL A 298 9.99 20.03 -16.49
C VAL A 298 11.48 19.77 -16.30
N LYS A 299 11.82 18.90 -15.35
CA LYS A 299 13.18 18.45 -15.08
C LYS A 299 13.17 16.95 -14.97
N ILE A 300 14.05 16.28 -15.70
CA ILE A 300 14.27 14.83 -15.53
C ILE A 300 15.23 14.69 -14.34
N PRO A 301 14.77 14.22 -13.16
CA PRO A 301 15.70 13.95 -12.08
C PRO A 301 16.57 12.74 -12.45
N LYS A 302 17.78 12.64 -11.87
CA LYS A 302 18.63 11.44 -12.05
C LYS A 302 17.93 10.18 -11.56
N GLU A 303 17.09 10.31 -10.55
CA GLU A 303 16.31 9.27 -9.90
C GLU A 303 15.00 9.88 -9.39
N SER A 304 13.87 9.19 -9.55
CA SER A 304 12.59 9.66 -9.01
C SER A 304 12.49 9.40 -7.51
N ASP A 305 11.71 10.21 -6.78
CA ASP A 305 11.45 9.97 -5.35
C ASP A 305 10.81 8.60 -5.10
N TRP A 306 10.02 8.10 -6.07
CA TRP A 306 9.42 6.77 -6.00
C TRP A 306 10.48 5.67 -6.01
N ASP A 307 11.41 5.73 -6.96
CA ASP A 307 12.49 4.75 -7.10
C ASP A 307 13.43 4.80 -5.88
N ARG A 308 13.78 6.01 -5.43
CA ARG A 308 14.62 6.20 -4.24
C ARG A 308 13.95 5.63 -2.99
N ASN A 309 12.65 5.85 -2.80
CA ASN A 309 11.90 5.27 -1.69
C ASN A 309 11.79 3.73 -1.80
N GLY A 310 11.70 3.18 -3.02
CA GLY A 310 11.78 1.74 -3.25
C GLY A 310 13.12 1.14 -2.80
N LYS A 311 14.23 1.82 -3.08
CA LYS A 311 15.56 1.40 -2.59
C LYS A 311 15.66 1.46 -1.06
N LYS A 312 15.13 2.52 -0.43
CA LYS A 312 15.04 2.60 1.05
C LYS A 312 14.26 1.42 1.63
N LEU A 313 13.12 1.07 1.03
CA LEU A 313 12.30 -0.07 1.48
C LEU A 313 13.05 -1.40 1.37
N ASN A 314 13.84 -1.60 0.31
CA ASN A 314 14.69 -2.79 0.15
C ASN A 314 15.78 -2.86 1.24
N LEU A 315 16.41 -1.74 1.59
CA LEU A 315 17.35 -1.70 2.71
C LEU A 315 16.68 -2.03 4.04
N LEU A 316 15.47 -1.51 4.30
CA LEU A 316 14.70 -1.83 5.50
C LEU A 316 14.30 -3.31 5.56
N HIS A 317 13.94 -3.90 4.42
CA HIS A 317 13.71 -5.34 4.33
C HIS A 317 14.96 -6.14 4.73
N GLN A 318 16.13 -5.72 4.24
CA GLN A 318 17.42 -6.32 4.59
C GLN A 318 17.76 -6.16 6.08
N TYR A 319 17.49 -4.98 6.66
CA TYR A 319 17.66 -4.73 8.10
C TYR A 319 16.90 -5.75 8.94
N TRP A 320 15.62 -6.00 8.65
CA TRP A 320 14.83 -6.97 9.38
C TRP A 320 15.32 -8.40 9.18
N LEU A 321 15.83 -8.74 7.99
CA LEU A 321 16.40 -10.06 7.73
C LEU A 321 17.68 -10.29 8.53
N ASN A 322 18.57 -9.30 8.59
CA ASN A 322 19.78 -9.36 9.41
C ASN A 322 19.45 -9.46 10.91
N ARG A 323 18.45 -8.72 11.39
CA ARG A 323 17.93 -8.87 12.76
C ARG A 323 17.40 -10.28 13.02
N ALA A 324 16.72 -10.88 12.06
CA ALA A 324 16.21 -12.24 12.18
C ALA A 324 17.34 -13.30 12.20
N LEU A 325 18.39 -13.10 11.42
CA LEU A 325 19.58 -13.95 11.44
C LEU A 325 20.28 -13.89 12.81
N ILE A 326 20.40 -12.69 13.40
CA ILE A 326 20.95 -12.51 14.74
C ILE A 326 20.09 -13.23 15.79
N GLU A 327 18.77 -13.02 15.78
CA GLU A 327 17.84 -13.69 16.69
C GLU A 327 17.91 -15.22 16.56
N TYR A 328 17.99 -15.70 15.31
CA TYR A 328 18.14 -17.12 15.02
C TYR A 328 19.49 -17.68 15.48
N GLY A 329 20.60 -16.95 15.31
CA GLY A 329 21.92 -17.39 15.78
C GLY A 329 22.06 -17.43 17.31
N PHE A 330 21.19 -16.74 18.05
CA PHE A 330 21.06 -16.91 19.50
C PHE A 330 20.11 -18.04 19.92
N SER A 331 19.45 -18.69 18.96
CA SER A 331 18.58 -19.83 19.23
C SER A 331 19.38 -21.13 19.30
N GLU A 332 18.99 -22.06 20.17
CA GLU A 332 19.61 -23.40 20.26
C GLU A 332 19.11 -24.35 19.15
N LEU A 333 18.82 -23.82 17.95
CA LEU A 333 18.14 -24.54 16.87
C LEU A 333 19.08 -25.00 15.73
N ASP A 334 20.35 -24.63 15.74
CA ASP A 334 21.29 -24.92 14.65
C ASP A 334 21.42 -26.42 14.37
N ASP A 335 21.58 -27.22 15.42
CA ASP A 335 21.70 -28.68 15.31
C ASP A 335 20.34 -29.40 15.24
N ILE A 336 19.23 -28.67 15.26
CA ILE A 336 17.88 -29.26 15.21
C ILE A 336 17.42 -29.36 13.75
N PRO A 337 17.06 -30.57 13.26
CA PRO A 337 16.52 -30.72 11.91
C PRO A 337 15.11 -30.13 11.77
N PHE A 338 14.92 -29.33 10.73
CA PHE A 338 13.64 -28.76 10.33
C PHE A 338 12.92 -29.69 9.34
N GLY A 339 12.33 -30.77 9.86
CA GLY A 339 11.60 -31.75 9.07
C GLY A 339 12.51 -32.79 8.43
N LEU A 340 12.18 -33.25 7.21
CA LEU A 340 13.01 -34.24 6.51
C LEU A 340 14.34 -33.62 6.05
N PRO A 341 15.44 -34.39 5.95
CA PRO A 341 16.75 -33.87 5.53
C PRO A 341 16.73 -33.08 4.22
N VAL A 342 15.89 -33.50 3.25
CA VAL A 342 15.73 -32.81 1.96
C VAL A 342 15.05 -31.43 2.08
N ASN A 343 14.30 -31.20 3.16
CA ASN A 343 13.56 -29.96 3.41
C ASN A 343 14.22 -29.06 4.46
N ASP A 344 15.22 -29.55 5.19
CA ASP A 344 15.82 -28.85 6.33
C ASP A 344 16.24 -27.43 5.98
N ALA A 345 17.08 -27.25 4.95
CA ALA A 345 17.57 -25.94 4.55
C ALA A 345 16.44 -24.96 4.17
N GLY A 346 15.44 -25.42 3.41
CA GLY A 346 14.31 -24.58 2.98
C GLY A 346 13.38 -24.21 4.14
N ASN A 347 13.16 -25.14 5.07
CA ASN A 347 12.33 -24.91 6.26
C ASN A 347 13.05 -24.01 7.28
N ARG A 348 14.38 -24.10 7.39
CA ARG A 348 15.20 -23.21 8.20
C ARG A 348 15.17 -21.79 7.64
N GLU A 349 15.32 -21.62 6.33
CA GLU A 349 15.14 -20.32 5.65
C GLU A 349 13.74 -19.76 5.92
N ALA A 350 12.70 -20.61 5.82
CA ALA A 350 11.33 -20.21 6.12
C ALA A 350 11.17 -19.75 7.58
N TYR A 351 11.80 -20.42 8.54
CA TYR A 351 11.78 -20.03 9.95
C TYR A 351 12.43 -18.66 10.18
N ILE A 352 13.62 -18.43 9.62
CA ILE A 352 14.33 -17.13 9.71
C ILE A 352 13.48 -16.01 9.10
N LYS A 353 12.88 -16.22 7.93
CA LYS A 353 11.99 -15.22 7.31
C LYS A 353 10.71 -14.98 8.12
N SER A 354 10.26 -15.99 8.87
CA SER A 354 9.14 -15.83 9.78
C SER A 354 9.50 -14.90 10.94
N ILE A 355 10.71 -15.05 11.50
CA ILE A 355 11.26 -14.13 12.51
C ILE A 355 11.36 -12.71 11.94
N GLN A 356 11.89 -12.55 10.72
CA GLN A 356 11.99 -11.25 10.05
C GLN A 356 10.65 -10.51 10.04
N ILE A 357 9.60 -11.16 9.52
CA ILE A 357 8.27 -10.54 9.41
C ILE A 357 7.66 -10.33 10.81
N TYR A 358 7.87 -11.27 11.72
CA TYR A 358 7.36 -11.19 13.09
C TYR A 358 7.96 -10.00 13.84
N LEU A 359 9.28 -9.83 13.81
CA LEU A 359 9.99 -8.69 14.40
C LEU A 359 9.48 -7.36 13.83
N GLN A 360 9.35 -7.26 12.50
CA GLN A 360 8.80 -6.07 11.86
C GLN A 360 7.37 -5.77 12.33
N LEU A 361 6.49 -6.78 12.39
CA LEU A 361 5.10 -6.60 12.80
C LEU A 361 4.94 -6.22 14.27
N ILE A 362 5.71 -6.83 15.18
CA ILE A 362 5.65 -6.44 16.58
C ILE A 362 6.27 -5.05 16.73
N GLU A 363 7.48 -4.81 16.27
CA GLU A 363 8.22 -3.60 16.62
C GLU A 363 7.67 -2.34 15.95
N ILE A 364 7.25 -2.44 14.67
CA ILE A 364 6.83 -1.28 13.87
C ILE A 364 5.31 -1.14 13.82
N TYR A 365 4.61 -2.28 13.83
CA TYR A 365 3.15 -2.30 13.72
C TYR A 365 2.46 -2.60 15.05
N GLY A 366 3.16 -2.67 16.18
CA GLY A 366 2.49 -2.82 17.48
C GLY A 366 1.68 -4.11 17.59
N MET A 367 2.03 -5.16 16.83
CA MET A 367 1.34 -6.44 16.91
C MET A 367 1.74 -7.19 18.20
N GLU A 368 0.87 -8.10 18.61
CA GLU A 368 1.09 -9.06 19.70
C GLU A 368 1.23 -10.48 19.15
N ASN A 369 1.55 -11.43 20.03
CA ASN A 369 1.70 -12.84 19.70
C ASN A 369 0.41 -13.47 19.18
N GLU A 370 -0.75 -12.94 19.59
CA GLU A 370 -2.04 -13.32 19.03
C GLU A 370 -2.66 -12.16 18.25
N VAL A 371 -3.25 -12.47 17.10
CA VAL A 371 -3.96 -11.49 16.28
C VAL A 371 -5.36 -12.00 15.96
N GLU A 372 -6.35 -11.13 16.13
CA GLU A 372 -7.72 -11.39 15.72
C GLU A 372 -7.86 -11.18 14.20
N SER A 373 -8.37 -12.18 13.49
CA SER A 373 -8.72 -12.11 12.07
C SER A 373 -10.01 -11.31 11.83
N LEU A 374 -10.34 -11.01 10.57
CA LEU A 374 -11.60 -10.32 10.23
C LEU A 374 -12.87 -11.08 10.66
N ASN A 375 -12.78 -12.40 10.84
CA ASN A 375 -13.90 -13.24 11.24
C ASN A 375 -13.98 -13.42 12.77
N GLY A 376 -13.14 -12.72 13.54
CA GLY A 376 -13.09 -12.82 15.01
C GLY A 376 -12.24 -13.98 15.54
N THR A 377 -11.76 -14.88 14.68
CA THR A 377 -10.86 -15.98 15.09
C THR A 377 -9.50 -15.42 15.46
N ARG A 378 -8.98 -15.80 16.63
CA ARG A 378 -7.61 -15.50 17.05
C ARG A 378 -6.64 -16.52 16.46
N VAL A 379 -5.48 -16.03 16.04
CA VAL A 379 -4.38 -16.85 15.52
C VAL A 379 -3.07 -16.44 16.18
N ASP A 380 -2.20 -17.42 16.41
CA ASP A 380 -0.80 -17.19 16.77
C ASP A 380 -0.09 -16.55 15.58
N LEU A 381 0.46 -15.35 15.78
CA LEU A 381 1.06 -14.55 14.72
C LEU A 381 2.28 -15.25 14.13
N PHE A 382 3.19 -15.75 14.95
CA PHE A 382 4.42 -16.39 14.47
C PHE A 382 4.09 -17.65 13.67
N LYS A 383 3.25 -18.54 14.20
CA LYS A 383 2.83 -19.76 13.48
C LYS A 383 2.09 -19.44 12.18
N THR A 384 1.31 -18.36 12.17
CA THR A 384 0.61 -17.89 10.97
C THR A 384 1.59 -17.43 9.89
N LEU A 385 2.60 -16.63 10.25
CA LEU A 385 3.67 -16.20 9.34
C LEU A 385 4.51 -17.40 8.87
N HIS A 386 4.86 -18.27 9.80
CA HIS A 386 5.66 -19.46 9.52
C HIS A 386 4.96 -20.42 8.56
N SER A 387 3.66 -20.60 8.69
CA SER A 387 2.89 -21.39 7.73
C SER A 387 2.99 -20.84 6.30
N LEU A 388 3.02 -19.51 6.14
CA LEU A 388 3.11 -18.88 4.83
C LEU A 388 4.50 -19.10 4.20
N GLU A 389 5.56 -18.93 4.99
CA GLU A 389 6.95 -19.19 4.57
C GLU A 389 7.19 -20.69 4.27
N LEU A 390 6.65 -21.59 5.09
CA LEU A 390 6.71 -23.03 4.84
C LEU A 390 5.99 -23.42 3.55
N MET A 391 4.83 -22.82 3.25
CA MET A 391 4.19 -23.03 1.96
C MET A 391 5.07 -22.52 0.82
N THR A 392 5.71 -21.35 0.96
CA THR A 392 6.68 -20.85 -0.04
C THR A 392 7.84 -21.82 -0.24
N ALA A 393 8.45 -22.35 0.83
CA ALA A 393 9.51 -23.34 0.76
C ALA A 393 9.03 -24.63 0.04
N PHE A 394 7.85 -25.13 0.40
CA PHE A 394 7.24 -26.30 -0.24
C PHE A 394 7.02 -26.10 -1.75
N PHE A 395 6.42 -24.98 -2.17
CA PHE A 395 6.16 -24.74 -3.60
C PHE A 395 7.46 -24.51 -4.39
N LYS A 396 8.49 -23.92 -3.78
CA LYS A 396 9.83 -23.85 -4.40
C LYS A 396 10.41 -25.25 -4.61
N ALA A 397 10.48 -26.06 -3.56
CA ALA A 397 11.14 -27.37 -3.56
C ALA A 397 10.43 -28.39 -4.46
N TYR A 398 9.09 -28.41 -4.46
CA TYR A 398 8.33 -29.48 -5.11
C TYR A 398 7.63 -29.08 -6.42
N TYR A 399 7.64 -27.80 -6.79
CA TYR A 399 7.06 -27.36 -8.07
C TYR A 399 8.07 -26.60 -8.91
N ILE A 400 8.69 -25.54 -8.37
CA ILE A 400 9.56 -24.67 -9.17
C ILE A 400 10.89 -25.32 -9.52
N VAL A 401 11.57 -25.94 -8.54
CA VAL A 401 12.85 -26.61 -8.76
C VAL A 401 12.71 -27.81 -9.71
N PRO A 402 11.73 -28.73 -9.53
CA PRO A 402 11.54 -29.85 -10.47
C PRO A 402 11.12 -29.38 -11.86
N PHE A 403 10.21 -28.40 -11.97
CA PHE A 403 9.88 -27.79 -13.25
C PHE A 403 11.11 -27.23 -13.97
N LYS A 404 11.99 -26.53 -13.24
CA LYS A 404 13.24 -26.01 -13.80
C LYS A 404 14.13 -27.12 -14.35
N ALA A 405 14.32 -28.21 -13.59
CA ALA A 405 15.13 -29.34 -14.02
C ALA A 405 14.57 -30.00 -15.29
N HIS A 406 13.25 -30.23 -15.33
CA HIS A 406 12.57 -30.79 -16.50
C HIS A 406 12.62 -29.86 -17.70
N HIS A 407 12.50 -28.54 -17.48
CA HIS A 407 12.60 -27.53 -18.53
C HIS A 407 14.00 -27.45 -19.13
N GLN A 408 15.04 -27.50 -18.30
CA GLN A 408 16.44 -27.54 -18.75
C GLN A 408 16.74 -28.79 -19.59
N THR A 409 16.13 -29.92 -19.23
CA THR A 409 16.32 -31.19 -19.94
C THR A 409 15.56 -31.24 -21.27
N SER A 410 14.29 -30.80 -21.28
CA SER A 410 13.40 -30.92 -22.43
C SER A 410 13.47 -29.73 -23.41
N GLY A 411 13.96 -28.56 -22.96
CA GLY A 411 13.91 -27.31 -23.72
C GLY A 411 12.48 -26.79 -24.00
N ASN A 412 11.45 -27.41 -23.40
CA ASN A 412 10.05 -27.10 -23.66
C ASN A 412 9.25 -27.06 -22.35
N TRP A 413 8.68 -25.90 -22.03
CA TRP A 413 7.98 -25.66 -20.76
C TRP A 413 6.70 -26.50 -20.60
N LEU A 414 6.02 -26.87 -21.69
CA LEU A 414 4.85 -27.76 -21.63
C LEU A 414 5.27 -29.18 -21.30
N ASN A 415 6.35 -29.69 -21.91
CA ASN A 415 6.90 -31.00 -21.59
C ASN A 415 7.36 -31.05 -20.12
N ALA A 416 7.96 -29.97 -19.63
CA ALA A 416 8.37 -29.85 -18.24
C ALA A 416 7.19 -29.92 -17.25
N LEU A 417 6.08 -29.25 -17.57
CA LEU A 417 4.84 -29.37 -16.79
C LEU A 417 4.21 -30.77 -16.91
N GLY A 418 4.28 -31.40 -18.08
CA GLY A 418 3.84 -32.78 -18.30
C GLY A 418 4.60 -33.75 -17.42
N GLN A 419 5.93 -33.62 -17.34
CA GLN A 419 6.75 -34.45 -16.47
C GLN A 419 6.46 -34.19 -14.99
N LEU A 420 6.33 -32.91 -14.58
CA LEU A 420 5.95 -32.55 -13.21
C LEU A 420 4.62 -33.22 -12.80
N LEU A 421 3.63 -33.23 -13.70
CA LEU A 421 2.37 -33.94 -13.48
C LEU A 421 2.59 -35.45 -13.30
N MET A 422 3.38 -36.08 -14.17
CA MET A 422 3.65 -37.53 -14.11
C MET A 422 4.34 -37.92 -12.80
N ASP A 423 5.29 -37.12 -12.34
CA ASP A 423 5.95 -37.31 -11.04
C ASP A 423 4.92 -37.23 -9.91
N GLY A 424 4.01 -36.26 -9.95
CA GLY A 424 2.92 -36.15 -8.99
C GLY A 424 1.99 -37.35 -8.96
N ILE A 425 1.59 -37.86 -10.12
CA ILE A 425 0.75 -39.07 -10.20
C ILE A 425 1.46 -40.26 -9.56
N ALA A 426 2.77 -40.42 -9.77
CA ALA A 426 3.55 -41.49 -9.15
C ALA A 426 3.63 -41.36 -7.61
N GLU A 427 3.63 -40.13 -7.10
CA GLU A 427 3.64 -39.82 -5.67
C GLU A 427 2.23 -39.80 -5.02
N GLY A 428 1.16 -39.83 -5.81
CA GLY A 428 -0.21 -39.62 -5.33
C GLY A 428 -0.53 -38.15 -5.00
N GLU A 429 0.24 -37.20 -5.55
CA GLU A 429 0.13 -35.76 -5.31
C GLU A 429 -0.35 -35.00 -6.56
N ASN A 430 -1.11 -33.92 -6.37
CA ASN A 430 -1.59 -33.09 -7.47
C ASN A 430 -0.54 -32.05 -7.91
N ARG A 431 0.53 -32.52 -8.59
CA ARG A 431 1.61 -31.67 -9.16
C ARG A 431 1.21 -30.97 -10.47
N PHE A 432 0.09 -30.26 -10.42
CA PHE A 432 -0.46 -29.48 -11.52
C PHE A 432 0.09 -28.03 -11.48
N PRO A 433 -0.04 -27.25 -12.58
CA PRO A 433 0.25 -25.83 -12.55
C PRO A 433 -0.65 -25.05 -11.58
N LEU A 434 -1.70 -25.65 -11.02
CA LEU A 434 -2.48 -25.13 -9.89
C LEU A 434 -2.87 -26.30 -8.99
N THR A 435 -2.94 -26.09 -7.69
CA THR A 435 -3.26 -27.15 -6.71
C THR A 435 -4.59 -26.87 -6.04
N TRP A 436 -5.26 -27.92 -5.56
CA TRP A 436 -6.50 -27.81 -4.80
C TRP A 436 -6.60 -28.90 -3.74
N ALA A 437 -7.22 -28.58 -2.62
CA ALA A 437 -7.58 -29.52 -1.57
C ALA A 437 -8.81 -29.01 -0.82
N GLU A 438 -9.54 -29.89 -0.13
CA GLU A 438 -10.55 -29.42 0.81
C GLU A 438 -9.88 -28.77 2.03
N PRO A 439 -10.47 -27.72 2.64
CA PRO A 439 -9.89 -27.05 3.80
C PRO A 439 -9.53 -28.00 4.95
N ALA A 440 -10.36 -29.01 5.22
CA ALA A 440 -10.12 -29.99 6.28
C ALA A 440 -8.90 -30.88 5.97
N GLU A 441 -8.76 -31.34 4.72
CA GLU A 441 -7.58 -32.10 4.29
C GLU A 441 -6.31 -31.26 4.42
N LYS A 442 -6.39 -30.00 4.01
CA LYS A 442 -5.27 -29.07 4.10
C LYS A 442 -4.88 -28.76 5.55
N ALA A 443 -5.87 -28.59 6.43
CA ALA A 443 -5.64 -28.39 7.86
C ALA A 443 -4.92 -29.60 8.47
N GLN A 444 -5.32 -30.82 8.08
CA GLN A 444 -4.65 -32.03 8.50
C GLN A 444 -3.20 -32.11 8.02
N ARG A 445 -2.92 -31.71 6.76
CA ARG A 445 -1.56 -31.69 6.18
C ARG A 445 -0.63 -30.72 6.90
N ILE A 446 -1.13 -29.56 7.35
CA ILE A 446 -0.32 -28.54 8.03
C ILE A 446 -0.39 -28.62 9.55
N LYS A 447 -1.15 -29.58 10.12
CA LYS A 447 -1.32 -29.72 11.57
C LYS A 447 0.02 -29.76 12.30
N SER A 448 0.98 -30.51 11.78
CA SER A 448 2.33 -30.63 12.36
C SER A 448 3.13 -29.32 12.37
N TRP A 449 2.72 -28.29 11.62
CA TRP A 449 3.37 -26.97 11.64
C TRP A 449 2.93 -26.13 12.84
N THR A 450 1.93 -26.58 13.60
CA THR A 450 1.37 -25.86 14.76
C THR A 450 1.84 -26.42 16.10
N VAL A 451 2.83 -27.32 16.08
CA VAL A 451 3.39 -27.98 17.27
C VAL A 451 3.80 -26.96 18.34
N SER A 452 3.59 -27.34 19.59
CA SER A 452 4.01 -26.61 20.79
C SER A 452 4.04 -27.57 21.97
N ASP A 453 4.57 -27.13 23.11
CA ASP A 453 4.62 -27.94 24.33
C ASP A 453 3.24 -28.49 24.75
N SER A 454 2.19 -27.68 24.58
CA SER A 454 0.80 -28.08 24.88
C SER A 454 0.18 -29.00 23.81
N HIS A 455 0.69 -28.97 22.59
CA HIS A 455 0.19 -29.73 21.45
C HIS A 455 1.37 -30.35 20.67
N PRO A 456 2.05 -31.38 21.22
CA PRO A 456 3.27 -31.93 20.62
C PRO A 456 3.04 -32.60 19.26
N GLN A 457 1.79 -32.94 18.93
CA GLN A 457 1.38 -33.49 17.64
C GLN A 457 0.69 -32.44 16.74
N GLY A 458 0.76 -31.16 17.12
CA GLY A 458 0.05 -30.06 16.49
C GLY A 458 -1.42 -29.95 16.90
N ASP A 459 -1.99 -28.77 16.67
CA ASP A 459 -3.39 -28.43 16.91
C ASP A 459 -4.13 -28.23 15.58
N LEU A 460 -5.13 -29.07 15.34
CA LEU A 460 -5.95 -29.00 14.13
C LEU A 460 -6.75 -27.68 14.07
N LYS A 461 -7.23 -27.17 15.20
CA LYS A 461 -7.98 -25.90 15.23
C LYS A 461 -7.09 -24.71 14.90
N ALA A 462 -5.86 -24.71 15.41
CA ALA A 462 -4.87 -23.71 15.03
C ALA A 462 -4.57 -23.76 13.52
N ALA A 463 -4.43 -24.96 12.94
CA ALA A 463 -4.23 -25.13 11.50
C ALA A 463 -5.43 -24.60 10.67
N GLU A 464 -6.66 -24.90 11.08
CA GLU A 464 -7.87 -24.36 10.45
C GLU A 464 -7.93 -22.83 10.53
N ALA A 465 -7.59 -22.25 11.69
CA ALA A 465 -7.59 -20.81 11.90
C ALA A 465 -6.52 -20.11 11.03
N ILE A 466 -5.32 -20.68 10.93
CA ILE A 466 -4.24 -20.22 10.05
C ILE A 466 -4.68 -20.24 8.58
N LEU A 467 -5.26 -21.36 8.12
CA LEU A 467 -5.76 -21.44 6.74
C LEU A 467 -6.85 -20.41 6.48
N SER A 468 -7.78 -20.23 7.41
CA SER A 468 -8.82 -19.20 7.29
C SER A 468 -8.24 -17.78 7.23
N PHE A 469 -7.12 -17.51 7.92
CA PHE A 469 -6.46 -16.21 7.91
C PHE A 469 -5.88 -15.85 6.53
N TRP A 470 -5.34 -16.84 5.82
CA TRP A 470 -4.75 -16.70 4.48
C TRP A 470 -5.74 -16.95 3.33
N THR A 471 -7.01 -17.21 3.63
CA THR A 471 -8.01 -17.56 2.61
C THR A 471 -8.73 -16.34 2.03
N ASN A 472 -8.74 -16.26 0.70
CA ASN A 472 -9.59 -15.37 -0.08
C ASN A 472 -10.81 -16.14 -0.61
N ASP A 473 -11.98 -15.90 -0.02
CA ASP A 473 -13.25 -16.47 -0.47
C ASP A 473 -13.77 -15.73 -1.69
N LEU A 474 -13.62 -16.35 -2.87
CA LEU A 474 -13.92 -15.69 -4.15
C LEU A 474 -15.42 -15.41 -4.34
N LEU A 475 -16.28 -16.22 -3.73
CA LEU A 475 -17.73 -15.99 -3.76
C LEU A 475 -18.08 -14.77 -2.89
N LYS A 476 -17.58 -14.71 -1.65
CA LYS A 476 -17.75 -13.53 -0.80
C LYS A 476 -17.15 -12.29 -1.43
N LEU A 477 -16.03 -12.41 -2.13
CA LEU A 477 -15.43 -11.30 -2.86
C LEU A 477 -16.36 -10.78 -3.96
N ALA A 478 -17.00 -11.67 -4.72
CA ALA A 478 -17.99 -11.30 -5.74
C ALA A 478 -19.18 -10.54 -5.14
N ASP A 479 -19.70 -11.02 -4.00
CA ASP A 479 -20.85 -10.42 -3.31
C ASP A 479 -20.52 -9.08 -2.65
N ASN A 480 -19.36 -8.98 -1.99
CA ASN A 480 -18.86 -7.74 -1.41
C ASN A 480 -18.68 -6.67 -2.48
N LYS A 481 -18.31 -7.03 -3.71
CA LYS A 481 -18.20 -6.05 -4.80
C LYS A 481 -19.54 -5.50 -5.28
N LYS A 482 -20.61 -6.29 -5.21
CA LYS A 482 -21.96 -5.82 -5.55
C LYS A 482 -22.53 -4.93 -4.44
N SER A 483 -22.31 -5.31 -3.18
CA SER A 483 -22.95 -4.68 -2.02
C SER A 483 -22.14 -3.54 -1.39
N GLN A 484 -20.80 -3.61 -1.42
CA GLN A 484 -19.88 -2.68 -0.74
C GLN A 484 -18.65 -2.38 -1.61
N PRO A 485 -18.79 -1.57 -2.69
CA PRO A 485 -17.72 -1.34 -3.66
C PRO A 485 -16.43 -0.73 -3.05
N ASN A 486 -16.57 -0.05 -1.90
CA ASN A 486 -15.49 0.63 -1.17
C ASN A 486 -14.68 -0.28 -0.24
N ILE A 487 -15.01 -1.58 -0.13
CA ILE A 487 -14.16 -2.53 0.61
C ILE A 487 -12.90 -2.86 -0.22
N PRO A 488 -11.69 -2.79 0.40
CA PRO A 488 -10.45 -3.24 -0.22
C PRO A 488 -10.55 -4.70 -0.69
N VAL A 489 -10.10 -4.96 -1.92
CA VAL A 489 -9.99 -6.32 -2.45
C VAL A 489 -8.66 -6.90 -2.03
N PRO A 490 -8.62 -8.10 -1.43
CA PRO A 490 -7.37 -8.83 -1.24
C PRO A 490 -6.71 -9.08 -2.60
N GLU A 491 -5.46 -8.67 -2.74
CA GLU A 491 -4.60 -9.15 -3.83
C GLU A 491 -4.28 -10.63 -3.57
N PHE A 492 -3.95 -11.41 -4.61
CA PHE A 492 -3.70 -12.84 -4.40
C PHE A 492 -2.59 -13.10 -3.38
N HIS A 493 -1.50 -12.34 -3.42
CA HIS A 493 -0.39 -12.58 -2.49
C HIS A 493 -0.76 -12.29 -1.03
N GLU A 494 -1.70 -11.37 -0.76
CA GLU A 494 -2.11 -11.06 0.62
C GLU A 494 -2.95 -12.19 1.25
N ARG A 495 -3.67 -12.94 0.41
CA ARG A 495 -4.50 -14.10 0.79
C ARG A 495 -4.43 -15.17 -0.30
N PRO A 496 -3.33 -15.95 -0.33
CA PRO A 496 -3.00 -16.76 -1.50
C PRO A 496 -3.75 -18.10 -1.58
N ILE A 497 -4.60 -18.41 -0.61
CA ILE A 497 -5.49 -19.56 -0.67
C ILE A 497 -6.82 -19.10 -1.25
N LEU A 498 -7.06 -19.38 -2.53
CA LEU A 498 -8.25 -18.93 -3.26
C LEU A 498 -9.37 -19.96 -3.08
N GLN A 499 -10.34 -19.69 -2.22
CA GLN A 499 -11.45 -20.61 -1.99
C GLN A 499 -12.48 -20.47 -3.10
N LEU A 500 -12.79 -21.60 -3.75
CA LEU A 500 -13.80 -21.72 -4.80
C LEU A 500 -14.62 -22.99 -4.56
N GLY A 501 -15.89 -22.81 -4.20
CA GLY A 501 -16.75 -23.90 -3.74
C GLY A 501 -16.20 -24.53 -2.46
N ARG A 502 -16.08 -25.86 -2.42
CA ARG A 502 -15.51 -26.59 -1.29
C ARG A 502 -13.98 -26.69 -1.29
N TYR A 503 -13.30 -26.22 -2.34
CA TYR A 503 -11.86 -26.37 -2.51
C TYR A 503 -11.10 -25.06 -2.30
N GLY A 504 -9.97 -25.15 -1.61
CA GLY A 504 -8.97 -24.08 -1.54
C GLY A 504 -7.90 -24.29 -2.60
N PHE A 505 -7.77 -23.35 -3.53
CA PHE A 505 -6.78 -23.37 -4.61
C PHE A 505 -5.52 -22.60 -4.24
N GLN A 506 -4.36 -23.10 -4.66
CA GLN A 506 -3.09 -22.37 -4.61
C GLN A 506 -2.38 -22.44 -5.95
N LEU A 507 -1.72 -21.33 -6.30
CA LEU A 507 -0.93 -21.19 -7.52
C LEU A 507 0.56 -21.37 -7.17
N PRO A 508 1.22 -22.47 -7.59
CA PRO A 508 2.62 -22.74 -7.26
C PRO A 508 3.58 -21.60 -7.57
N TRP A 509 3.43 -20.95 -8.73
CA TRP A 509 4.28 -19.82 -9.11
C TRP A 509 4.14 -18.66 -8.12
N LEU A 510 2.91 -18.30 -7.73
CA LEU A 510 2.64 -17.19 -6.82
C LEU A 510 3.21 -17.50 -5.44
N MET A 511 2.93 -18.69 -4.92
CA MET A 511 3.40 -19.11 -3.59
C MET A 511 4.92 -19.10 -3.50
N ALA A 512 5.61 -19.44 -4.59
CA ALA A 512 7.07 -19.50 -4.62
C ALA A 512 7.76 -18.14 -4.79
N THR A 513 7.06 -17.12 -5.32
CA THR A 513 7.68 -15.83 -5.69
C THR A 513 7.09 -14.61 -4.96
N GLN A 514 6.03 -14.76 -4.18
CA GLN A 514 5.40 -13.63 -3.48
C GLN A 514 6.30 -13.04 -2.38
N ASN A 515 6.13 -11.74 -2.14
CA ASN A 515 6.71 -11.05 -0.98
C ASN A 515 5.79 -11.24 0.24
N ASN A 516 6.12 -12.22 1.08
CA ASN A 516 5.34 -12.59 2.26
C ASN A 516 5.33 -11.50 3.35
N SER A 517 6.37 -10.66 3.47
CA SER A 517 6.40 -9.51 4.39
C SER A 517 5.31 -8.50 4.00
N THR A 518 5.31 -8.06 2.74
CA THR A 518 4.29 -7.14 2.21
C THR A 518 2.88 -7.76 2.30
N ALA A 519 2.75 -9.05 1.97
CA ALA A 519 1.49 -9.78 2.08
C ALA A 519 0.94 -9.76 3.52
N ALA A 520 1.75 -10.06 4.52
CA ALA A 520 1.34 -10.09 5.92
C ALA A 520 0.96 -8.69 6.42
N ILE A 521 1.82 -7.69 6.16
CA ILE A 521 1.57 -6.30 6.56
C ILE A 521 0.27 -5.79 5.93
N ASN A 522 0.08 -5.98 4.63
CA ASN A 522 -1.11 -5.47 3.94
C ASN A 522 -2.37 -6.27 4.27
N ASN A 523 -2.28 -7.59 4.49
CA ASN A 523 -3.42 -8.36 5.00
C ASN A 523 -3.90 -7.82 6.36
N LEU A 524 -2.99 -7.38 7.23
CA LEU A 524 -3.33 -6.81 8.54
C LEU A 524 -3.75 -5.34 8.49
N ARG A 525 -3.06 -4.49 7.71
CA ARG A 525 -3.23 -3.02 7.70
C ARG A 525 -4.14 -2.49 6.59
N ARG A 526 -4.20 -3.16 5.44
CA ARG A 526 -5.05 -2.77 4.30
C ARG A 526 -6.38 -3.53 4.32
N ILE A 527 -6.32 -4.86 4.30
CA ILE A 527 -7.51 -5.71 4.28
C ILE A 527 -8.14 -5.78 5.68
N GLY A 528 -7.32 -6.02 6.69
CA GLY A 528 -7.67 -6.06 8.11
C GLY A 528 -7.86 -4.70 8.78
N CYS A 529 -8.00 -3.60 8.01
CA CYS A 529 -8.05 -2.24 8.57
C CYS A 529 -9.21 -1.98 9.56
N ARG A 530 -10.23 -2.86 9.56
CA ARG A 530 -11.42 -2.80 10.42
C ARG A 530 -11.44 -3.86 11.53
N ARG A 531 -10.34 -4.60 11.74
CA ARG A 531 -10.23 -5.61 12.82
C ARG A 531 -10.34 -4.94 14.20
N GLY A 532 -10.78 -5.72 15.19
CA GLY A 532 -10.65 -5.38 16.60
C GLY A 532 -9.19 -5.16 17.00
N GLY A 533 -8.94 -4.42 18.08
CA GLY A 533 -7.58 -4.25 18.63
C GLY A 533 -6.70 -3.17 17.99
N ARG A 534 -7.10 -2.57 16.85
CA ARG A 534 -6.29 -1.55 16.15
C ARG A 534 -5.88 -0.36 17.03
N LYS A 535 -6.77 0.07 17.94
CA LYS A 535 -6.45 1.14 18.90
C LYS A 535 -5.27 0.72 19.79
N ASN A 536 -5.30 -0.49 20.34
CA ASN A 536 -4.23 -1.01 21.20
C ASN A 536 -2.93 -1.21 20.41
N GLU A 537 -3.00 -1.63 19.15
CA GLU A 537 -1.83 -1.70 18.26
C GLU A 537 -1.16 -0.32 18.12
N THR A 538 -1.94 0.77 17.95
CA THR A 538 -1.40 2.13 17.90
C THR A 538 -0.74 2.56 19.21
N HIS A 539 -1.35 2.30 20.37
CA HIS A 539 -0.75 2.64 21.67
C HIS A 539 0.58 1.89 21.90
N ARG A 540 0.70 0.65 21.42
CA ARG A 540 1.95 -0.11 21.50
C ARG A 540 3.04 0.44 20.61
N ILE A 541 2.70 0.99 19.44
CA ILE A 541 3.69 1.69 18.59
C ILE A 541 4.24 2.90 19.33
N GLU A 542 3.37 3.73 19.92
CA GLU A 542 3.75 4.90 20.72
C GLU A 542 4.62 4.50 21.91
N GLN A 543 4.21 3.46 22.65
CA GLN A 543 4.98 2.94 23.77
C GLN A 543 6.38 2.48 23.36
N ARG A 544 6.49 1.63 22.33
CA ARG A 544 7.77 1.07 21.87
C ARG A 544 8.71 2.14 21.34
N LEU A 545 8.18 3.11 20.59
CA LEU A 545 9.01 4.24 20.15
C LEU A 545 9.47 5.08 21.36
N GLY A 546 8.59 5.35 22.32
CA GLY A 546 8.97 6.03 23.57
C GLY A 546 10.07 5.30 24.34
N GLU A 547 10.03 3.98 24.42
CA GLU A 547 11.08 3.15 25.04
C GLU A 547 12.42 3.27 24.30
N LEU A 548 12.42 3.35 22.96
CA LEU A 548 13.64 3.60 22.18
C LEU A 548 14.27 4.96 22.47
N PHE A 549 13.45 6.01 22.67
CA PHE A 549 13.93 7.31 23.13
C PHE A 549 14.49 7.23 24.56
N GLN A 550 13.81 6.53 25.47
CA GLN A 550 14.30 6.34 26.85
C GLN A 550 15.63 5.59 26.91
N ASN A 551 15.84 4.59 26.04
CA ASN A 551 17.12 3.89 25.90
C ASN A 551 18.27 4.80 25.44
N ARG A 552 17.95 5.99 24.90
CA ARG A 552 18.88 7.07 24.59
C ARG A 552 18.91 8.18 25.63
N ASN A 553 18.42 7.91 26.83
CA ASN A 553 18.35 8.81 27.98
C ASN A 553 17.40 10.00 27.82
N PHE A 554 16.52 10.00 26.80
CA PHE A 554 15.46 11.01 26.77
C PHE A 554 14.49 10.79 27.91
N THR A 555 14.03 11.89 28.49
CA THR A 555 12.78 11.89 29.25
C THR A 555 11.63 11.86 28.26
N VAL A 556 10.59 11.07 28.53
CA VAL A 556 9.49 10.84 27.58
C VAL A 556 8.15 10.94 28.28
N VAL A 557 7.25 11.71 27.71
CA VAL A 557 5.82 11.77 28.07
C VAL A 557 5.00 11.27 26.90
N LYS A 558 4.07 10.35 27.18
CA LYS A 558 3.21 9.69 26.19
C LYS A 558 1.76 10.11 26.40
N GLY A 559 1.01 10.31 25.32
CA GLY A 559 -0.43 10.63 25.41
C GLY A 559 -0.72 11.92 26.19
N TYR A 560 0.15 12.92 26.11
CA TYR A 560 -0.04 14.18 26.83
C TYR A 560 -1.26 14.92 26.27
N GLN A 561 -2.19 15.32 27.13
CA GLN A 561 -3.39 16.05 26.74
C GLN A 561 -3.28 17.50 27.20
N PRO A 562 -2.94 18.46 26.31
CA PRO A 562 -2.88 19.87 26.69
C PRO A 562 -4.26 20.37 27.11
N THR A 563 -4.25 21.43 27.91
CA THR A 563 -5.47 22.09 28.35
C THR A 563 -6.26 22.58 27.14
N LYS A 564 -7.53 22.16 27.07
CA LYS A 564 -8.45 22.63 26.04
C LYS A 564 -8.83 24.08 26.32
N THR A 565 -8.82 24.91 25.28
CA THR A 565 -9.34 26.28 25.37
C THR A 565 -10.74 26.33 24.75
N LEU A 566 -11.43 27.47 24.90
CA LEU A 566 -12.74 27.68 24.26
C LEU A 566 -12.66 27.67 22.72
N ILE A 567 -11.47 27.84 22.14
CA ILE A 567 -11.25 28.11 20.72
C ILE A 567 -10.44 26.99 20.06
N ASP A 568 -9.58 26.29 20.81
CA ASP A 568 -8.75 25.21 20.30
C ASP A 568 -8.75 23.99 21.22
N ASP A 569 -8.87 22.83 20.58
CA ASP A 569 -8.67 21.50 21.16
C ASP A 569 -7.47 20.87 20.43
N PRO A 570 -6.26 20.98 21.00
CA PRO A 570 -5.04 20.44 20.40
C PRO A 570 -5.11 18.91 20.22
N GLY A 571 -5.94 18.23 21.03
CA GLY A 571 -5.96 16.78 21.15
C GLY A 571 -4.75 16.23 21.89
N GLU A 572 -4.74 14.92 22.08
CA GLU A 572 -3.66 14.15 22.70
C GLU A 572 -2.39 14.19 21.84
N ILE A 573 -1.21 14.44 22.41
CA ILE A 573 0.09 14.32 21.75
C ILE A 573 0.62 12.91 21.97
N ASP A 574 1.01 12.26 20.88
CA ASP A 574 1.42 10.87 20.89
C ASP A 574 2.71 10.69 21.73
N LEU A 575 3.78 11.46 21.41
CA LEU A 575 5.01 11.49 22.21
C LEU A 575 5.61 12.89 22.33
N ILE A 576 6.12 13.21 23.53
CA ILE A 576 7.01 14.34 23.82
C ILE A 576 8.30 13.79 24.42
N CYS A 577 9.44 14.11 23.83
CA CYS A 577 10.76 13.67 24.32
C CYS A 577 11.67 14.86 24.59
N PHE A 578 12.46 14.83 25.66
CA PHE A 578 13.40 15.91 25.99
C PHE A 578 14.78 15.39 26.43
N LEU A 579 15.83 15.95 25.83
CA LEU A 579 17.23 15.71 26.19
C LEU A 579 18.09 16.89 25.70
N ASP A 580 19.11 17.27 26.47
CA ASP A 580 20.12 18.28 26.11
C ASP A 580 19.58 19.63 25.60
N GLY A 581 18.39 20.05 26.05
CA GLY A 581 17.75 21.29 25.58
C GLY A 581 16.98 21.15 24.26
N HIS A 582 16.87 19.93 23.72
CA HIS A 582 16.07 19.62 22.54
C HIS A 582 14.74 18.96 22.95
N LEU A 583 13.64 19.51 22.46
CA LEU A 583 12.27 19.04 22.68
C LEU A 583 11.71 18.46 21.38
N PHE A 584 11.32 17.20 21.40
CA PHE A 584 10.73 16.49 20.25
C PHE A 584 9.24 16.29 20.47
N ILE A 585 8.43 16.65 19.49
CA ILE A 585 6.97 16.50 19.50
C ILE A 585 6.60 15.63 18.30
N LEU A 586 6.10 14.42 18.55
CA LEU A 586 5.91 13.42 17.51
C LEU A 586 4.42 13.14 17.28
N GLU A 587 4.04 13.11 16.01
CA GLU A 587 2.72 12.64 15.54
C GLU A 587 2.90 11.32 14.80
N ILE A 588 2.43 10.21 15.36
CA ILE A 588 2.63 8.87 14.84
C ILE A 588 1.48 8.45 13.92
N LYS A 589 1.80 7.82 12.79
CA LYS A 589 0.85 7.28 11.81
C LYS A 589 1.24 5.86 11.43
N SER A 590 0.22 4.98 11.38
CA SER A 590 0.40 3.57 10.98
C SER A 590 -0.54 3.21 9.83
N THR A 591 0.04 2.67 8.76
CA THR A 591 -0.63 2.40 7.48
C THR A 591 -0.08 1.13 6.83
N TYR A 592 -0.57 0.80 5.63
CA TYR A 592 -0.12 -0.33 4.81
C TYR A 592 0.94 0.10 3.80
N ILE A 593 1.66 -0.86 3.20
CA ILE A 593 2.65 -0.63 2.14
C ILE A 593 1.94 -0.45 0.80
N ARG A 594 2.20 0.67 0.12
CA ARG A 594 1.50 1.02 -1.12
C ARG A 594 2.19 0.45 -2.35
N LYS A 595 1.39 0.35 -3.40
CA LYS A 595 1.78 -0.21 -4.68
C LYS A 595 1.86 0.84 -5.79
N THR A 596 1.17 1.96 -5.64
CA THR A 596 1.03 2.97 -6.71
C THR A 596 1.33 4.37 -6.22
N LEU A 597 1.87 5.20 -7.12
CA LEU A 597 2.03 6.64 -6.94
C LEU A 597 0.72 7.33 -6.56
N GLN A 598 -0.39 6.88 -7.15
CA GLN A 598 -1.73 7.40 -6.82
C GLN A 598 -2.08 7.16 -5.36
N ASP A 599 -1.85 5.95 -4.83
CA ASP A 599 -2.11 5.67 -3.42
C ASP A 599 -1.21 6.50 -2.50
N ALA A 600 0.04 6.74 -2.90
CA ALA A 600 0.97 7.59 -2.14
C ALA A 600 0.50 9.05 -2.14
N TRP A 601 0.07 9.57 -3.28
CA TRP A 601 -0.51 10.91 -3.37
C TRP A 601 -1.80 11.05 -2.55
N ILE A 602 -2.65 10.02 -2.53
CA ILE A 602 -3.83 9.97 -1.65
C ILE A 602 -3.39 10.02 -0.19
N HIS A 603 -2.36 9.28 0.21
CA HIS A 603 -1.83 9.33 1.58
C HIS A 603 -1.30 10.71 1.96
N TYR A 604 -0.55 11.36 1.07
CA TYR A 604 -0.06 12.71 1.26
C TYR A 604 -1.21 13.70 1.51
N THR A 605 -2.17 13.76 0.59
CA THR A 605 -3.27 14.73 0.64
C THR A 605 -4.30 14.46 1.74
N THR A 606 -4.33 13.24 2.29
CA THR A 606 -5.30 12.86 3.35
C THR A 606 -4.65 12.74 4.72
N THR A 607 -3.70 11.83 4.88
CA THR A 607 -3.15 11.44 6.19
C THR A 607 -2.02 12.35 6.61
N LEU A 608 -1.01 12.58 5.75
CA LEU A 608 0.14 13.41 6.09
C LEU A 608 -0.26 14.87 6.26
N ARG A 609 -1.05 15.43 5.33
CA ARG A 609 -1.65 16.77 5.47
C ARG A 609 -2.35 16.92 6.82
N LYS A 610 -3.21 15.96 7.18
CA LYS A 610 -3.96 16.03 8.45
C LYS A 610 -3.04 15.91 9.67
N ALA A 611 -2.03 15.05 9.61
CA ALA A 611 -1.03 14.91 10.66
C ALA A 611 -0.27 16.23 10.87
N ALA A 612 0.14 16.91 9.79
CA ALA A 612 0.80 18.21 9.85
C ALA A 612 -0.09 19.28 10.53
N GLN A 613 -1.40 19.29 10.23
CA GLN A 613 -2.34 20.19 10.90
C GLN A 613 -2.58 19.88 12.38
N GLN A 614 -2.59 18.60 12.73
CA GLN A 614 -2.65 18.18 14.14
C GLN A 614 -1.39 18.64 14.86
N LEU A 615 -0.24 18.37 14.27
CA LEU A 615 1.06 18.72 14.82
C LEU A 615 1.25 20.24 14.96
N ARG A 616 0.73 21.07 14.04
CA ARG A 616 0.75 22.54 14.19
C ARG A 616 0.07 23.02 15.46
N ARG A 617 -1.10 22.48 15.78
CA ARG A 617 -1.85 22.85 17.00
C ARG A 617 -1.20 22.28 18.25
N LYS A 618 -0.79 21.02 18.19
CA LYS A 618 -0.06 20.33 19.26
C LYS A 618 1.25 21.04 19.60
N HIS A 619 2.03 21.45 18.60
CA HIS A 619 3.29 22.18 18.77
C HIS A 619 3.09 23.46 19.59
N THR A 620 2.16 24.34 19.18
CA THR A 620 1.86 25.57 19.92
C THR A 620 1.40 25.30 21.35
N ALA A 621 0.55 24.29 21.54
CA ALA A 621 0.03 23.93 22.85
C ALA A 621 1.12 23.36 23.78
N VAL A 622 2.04 22.55 23.25
CA VAL A 622 3.17 22.00 24.01
C VAL A 622 4.15 23.10 24.40
N LEU A 623 4.48 24.04 23.50
CA LEU A 623 5.35 25.16 23.87
C LEU A 623 4.76 25.98 25.02
N SER A 624 3.46 26.28 24.95
CA SER A 624 2.76 26.95 26.06
C SER A 624 2.74 26.09 27.33
N ALA A 625 2.54 24.78 27.22
CA ALA A 625 2.56 23.88 28.37
C ALA A 625 3.95 23.77 29.00
N VAL A 626 5.02 23.72 28.22
CA VAL A 626 6.40 23.73 28.74
C VAL A 626 6.66 25.00 29.55
N GLU A 627 6.07 26.13 29.22
CA GLU A 627 6.21 27.36 30.03
C GLU A 627 5.36 27.33 31.32
N ASN A 628 4.12 26.83 31.22
CA ASN A 628 3.09 27.07 32.24
C ASN A 628 2.75 25.85 33.11
N ASP A 629 2.94 24.64 32.58
CA ASP A 629 2.68 23.38 33.27
C ASP A 629 3.92 22.91 34.02
N LYS A 630 3.88 23.05 35.34
CA LYS A 630 4.97 22.63 36.23
C LYS A 630 5.12 21.11 36.30
N GLU A 631 4.02 20.36 36.16
CA GLU A 631 4.03 18.90 36.23
C GLU A 631 4.65 18.32 34.96
N LEU A 632 4.27 18.84 33.79
CA LEU A 632 4.88 18.47 32.52
C LEU A 632 6.39 18.76 32.53
N ARG A 633 6.80 19.96 32.96
CA ARG A 633 8.23 20.31 33.07
C ARG A 633 9.00 19.41 34.02
N ALA A 634 8.43 19.12 35.20
CA ALA A 634 9.06 18.23 36.16
C ALA A 634 9.21 16.82 35.59
N THR A 635 8.20 16.32 34.88
CA THR A 635 8.22 15.00 34.25
C THR A 635 9.26 14.90 33.12
N LEU A 636 9.37 15.94 32.30
CA LEU A 636 10.39 16.07 31.25
C LEU A 636 11.77 16.52 31.78
N GLN A 637 11.90 16.72 33.09
CA GLN A 637 13.14 17.21 33.73
C GLN A 637 13.71 18.46 33.05
N ILE A 638 12.84 19.36 32.57
CA ILE A 638 13.25 20.60 31.91
C ILE A 638 13.75 21.56 33.00
N PRO A 639 15.00 22.07 32.91
CA PRO A 639 15.55 22.97 33.92
C PRO A 639 14.73 24.26 34.06
N ASP A 640 14.57 24.75 35.30
CA ASP A 640 13.90 26.03 35.57
C ASP A 640 14.65 27.25 34.99
N GLN A 641 15.96 27.12 34.74
CA GLN A 641 16.74 28.14 34.06
C GLN A 641 16.40 28.17 32.57
N ARG A 642 15.96 29.34 32.08
CA ARG A 642 15.62 29.61 30.67
C ARG A 642 16.85 29.49 29.76
N LYS A 643 17.28 28.27 29.46
CA LYS A 643 18.07 27.99 28.25
C LYS A 643 17.10 27.94 27.07
N SER A 644 17.57 28.38 25.90
CA SER A 644 16.80 28.26 24.67
C SER A 644 16.51 26.79 24.40
N ILE A 645 15.24 26.38 24.42
CA ILE A 645 14.82 25.02 24.03
C ILE A 645 14.68 24.99 22.52
N ILE A 646 15.39 24.07 21.87
CA ILE A 646 15.26 23.82 20.42
C ILE A 646 14.13 22.81 20.23
N THR A 647 13.14 23.13 19.40
CA THR A 647 11.96 22.27 19.22
C THR A 647 11.97 21.62 17.85
N HIS A 648 11.74 20.31 17.84
CA HIS A 648 11.64 19.47 16.65
C HIS A 648 10.24 18.84 16.62
N ALA A 649 9.47 19.09 15.56
CA ALA A 649 8.13 18.55 15.42
C ALA A 649 8.06 17.68 14.17
N TRP A 650 7.85 16.37 14.35
CA TRP A 650 7.93 15.39 13.27
C TRP A 650 6.66 14.55 13.12
N ILE A 651 6.30 14.27 11.87
CA ILE A 651 5.31 13.25 11.53
C ILE A 651 6.06 11.94 11.37
N VAL A 652 5.84 10.99 12.27
CA VAL A 652 6.47 9.67 12.24
C VAL A 652 5.51 8.67 11.62
N ASP A 653 5.86 8.08 10.49
CA ASP A 653 4.97 7.21 9.73
C ASP A 653 5.61 5.85 9.43
N THR A 654 4.86 4.76 9.57
CA THR A 654 5.27 3.42 9.10
C THR A 654 5.54 3.35 7.58
N SER A 655 5.02 4.30 6.80
CA SER A 655 5.21 4.42 5.36
C SER A 655 6.61 4.97 5.02
N ILE A 656 7.23 4.50 3.93
CA ILE A 656 8.51 5.03 3.45
C ILE A 656 8.34 6.23 2.50
N GLU A 657 7.19 6.31 1.83
CA GLU A 657 6.85 7.36 0.89
C GLU A 657 6.87 8.73 1.56
N TYR A 658 7.43 9.74 0.89
CA TYR A 658 7.67 11.08 1.43
C TYR A 658 8.58 11.11 2.68
N ASP A 659 9.35 10.06 2.96
CA ASP A 659 10.38 10.12 4.00
C ASP A 659 11.40 11.22 3.68
N GLN A 660 11.66 12.08 4.68
CA GLN A 660 12.46 13.31 4.59
C GLN A 660 11.78 14.50 3.90
N ALA A 661 10.50 14.38 3.52
CA ALA A 661 9.76 15.50 2.96
C ALA A 661 9.22 16.45 4.06
N ILE A 662 9.09 17.74 3.74
CA ILE A 662 8.42 18.72 4.57
C ILE A 662 6.94 18.82 4.18
N ILE A 663 6.04 18.55 5.12
CA ILE A 663 4.59 18.56 4.94
C ILE A 663 4.01 19.69 5.78
N ASP A 664 3.46 20.73 5.15
CA ASP A 664 2.92 21.94 5.80
C ASP A 664 3.84 22.52 6.92
N GLY A 665 5.16 22.43 6.72
CA GLY A 665 6.19 22.92 7.64
C GLY A 665 6.76 21.88 8.62
N PHE A 666 6.33 20.62 8.57
CA PHE A 666 6.79 19.56 9.47
C PHE A 666 7.50 18.45 8.70
N LEU A 667 8.62 17.97 9.24
CA LEU A 667 9.35 16.85 8.65
C LEU A 667 8.56 15.56 8.81
N LYS A 668 8.41 14.79 7.73
CA LYS A 668 7.95 13.41 7.78
C LYS A 668 9.13 12.45 7.81
N VAL A 669 9.13 11.54 8.79
CA VAL A 669 10.18 10.55 9.03
C VAL A 669 9.57 9.14 9.02
N SER A 670 10.23 8.19 8.37
CA SER A 670 9.89 6.77 8.48
C SER A 670 10.13 6.26 9.90
N LEU A 671 9.14 5.61 10.50
CA LEU A 671 9.25 4.96 11.81
C LEU A 671 10.35 3.90 11.83
N GLU A 672 10.48 3.13 10.74
CA GLU A 672 11.53 2.10 10.63
C GLU A 672 12.91 2.75 10.59
N GLY A 673 13.09 3.78 9.74
CA GLY A 673 14.34 4.53 9.69
C GLY A 673 14.71 5.17 11.04
N LEU A 674 13.73 5.77 11.73
CA LEU A 674 13.93 6.33 13.07
C LEU A 674 14.32 5.25 14.10
N THR A 675 13.73 4.06 14.00
CA THR A 675 14.06 2.90 14.85
C THR A 675 15.52 2.47 14.65
N VAL A 676 15.97 2.36 13.40
CA VAL A 676 17.37 2.02 13.08
C VAL A 676 18.34 3.06 13.65
N ILE A 677 18.02 4.35 13.53
CA ILE A 677 18.84 5.45 14.09
C ILE A 677 18.90 5.34 15.62
N LEU A 678 17.75 5.23 16.30
CA LEU A 678 17.69 5.14 17.76
C LEU A 678 18.41 3.90 18.30
N ARG A 679 18.50 2.81 17.53
CA ARG A 679 19.30 1.64 17.92
C ARG A 679 20.76 1.71 17.50
N ASN A 680 21.11 2.67 16.65
CA ASN A 680 22.43 2.77 16.02
C ASN A 680 22.79 1.47 15.27
N GLU A 681 21.83 0.97 14.52
CA GLU A 681 21.95 -0.30 13.79
C GLU A 681 22.04 -0.07 12.27
N ARG A 682 22.61 1.07 11.83
CA ARG A 682 22.74 1.38 10.40
C ARG A 682 23.56 0.31 9.67
N TYR A 683 24.53 -0.31 10.33
CA TYR A 683 25.32 -1.42 9.80
C TYR A 683 24.45 -2.61 9.34
N LEU A 684 23.28 -2.83 9.94
CA LEU A 684 22.34 -3.89 9.54
C LEU A 684 21.61 -3.59 8.22
N LEU A 685 21.69 -2.38 7.67
CA LEU A 685 21.17 -2.04 6.35
C LEU A 685 22.10 -2.51 5.21
N ARG A 686 23.36 -2.89 5.52
CA ARG A 686 24.38 -3.30 4.53
C ARG A 686 24.44 -4.82 4.40
N GLY A 687 24.20 -5.33 3.19
CA GLY A 687 24.47 -6.74 2.85
C GLY A 687 23.71 -7.76 3.72
N LEU A 688 23.93 -9.04 3.45
CA LEU A 688 23.54 -10.11 4.38
C LEU A 688 24.68 -10.32 5.36
N ILE A 689 24.37 -10.38 6.66
CA ILE A 689 25.37 -10.81 7.65
C ILE A 689 25.66 -12.29 7.38
N HIS A 690 26.93 -12.59 7.09
CA HIS A 690 27.43 -13.95 7.04
C HIS A 690 28.06 -14.32 8.38
N GLU A 691 27.95 -15.59 8.76
CA GLU A 691 28.70 -16.15 9.88
C GLU A 691 30.20 -15.92 9.63
N ASN A 692 30.87 -15.28 10.60
CA ASN A 692 32.31 -14.94 10.59
C ASN A 692 32.77 -13.72 9.78
N GLU A 693 31.87 -12.82 9.36
CA GLU A 693 32.27 -11.48 8.91
C GLU A 693 32.33 -10.49 10.09
N ASP A 694 33.40 -9.69 10.18
CA ASP A 694 33.48 -8.59 11.12
C ASP A 694 32.31 -7.62 10.85
N ILE A 695 31.48 -7.38 11.87
CA ILE A 695 30.35 -6.45 11.78
C ILE A 695 30.90 -5.08 11.33
N PRO A 696 30.42 -4.52 10.20
CA PRO A 696 30.92 -3.24 9.71
C PRO A 696 30.79 -2.15 10.77
N THR A 697 31.85 -1.35 10.97
CA THR A 697 31.82 -0.18 11.85
C THR A 697 31.04 0.98 11.20
N ASP A 698 29.72 0.84 11.06
CA ASP A 698 28.79 1.89 10.62
C ASP A 698 27.99 2.44 11.82
N ASP A 699 28.75 3.06 12.73
CA ASP A 699 28.25 3.77 13.90
C ASP A 699 27.89 5.22 13.54
N LEU A 700 26.62 5.58 13.72
CA LEU A 700 26.10 6.94 13.49
C LEU A 700 26.55 7.94 14.58
N PHE A 701 26.97 7.46 15.74
CA PHE A 701 27.28 8.23 16.95
C PHE A 701 28.71 7.96 17.46
N ARG A 702 29.70 7.90 16.56
CA ARG A 702 31.12 7.61 16.90
C ARG A 702 31.71 8.51 18.00
N GLU A 703 31.28 9.77 18.04
CA GLU A 703 31.72 10.76 19.03
C GLU A 703 30.85 10.79 20.29
N GLY A 704 29.91 9.85 20.42
CA GLY A 704 28.89 9.80 21.45
C GLY A 704 27.51 10.23 20.95
N PHE A 705 26.49 9.90 21.73
CA PHE A 705 25.11 10.30 21.46
C PHE A 705 24.83 11.67 22.08
N SER A 706 24.30 12.60 21.29
CA SER A 706 23.70 13.86 21.75
C SER A 706 22.38 14.10 21.02
N ALA A 707 21.45 14.81 21.66
CA ALA A 707 20.16 15.11 21.05
C ALA A 707 20.30 15.99 19.78
N GLU A 708 21.28 16.90 19.76
CA GLU A 708 21.59 17.77 18.62
C GLU A 708 22.04 16.95 17.39
N HIS A 709 23.02 16.06 17.57
CA HIS A 709 23.53 15.23 16.47
C HIS A 709 22.49 14.20 16.00
N PHE A 710 21.68 13.67 16.93
CA PHE A 710 20.54 12.83 16.59
C PHE A 710 19.53 13.57 15.69
N ALA A 711 19.12 14.79 16.06
CA ALA A 711 18.26 15.61 15.22
C ALA A 711 18.89 15.86 13.85
N GLU A 712 20.19 16.17 13.81
CA GLU A 712 20.90 16.40 12.55
C GLU A 712 20.93 15.16 11.63
N ILE A 713 21.12 13.96 12.19
CA ILE A 713 21.07 12.69 11.44
C ILE A 713 19.68 12.47 10.85
N VAL A 714 18.63 12.68 11.66
CA VAL A 714 17.24 12.45 11.26
C VAL A 714 16.82 13.47 10.20
N GLU A 715 17.06 14.76 10.42
CA GLU A 715 16.57 15.87 9.59
C GLU A 715 17.33 16.02 8.28
N LYS A 716 18.60 15.59 8.23
CA LYS A 716 19.39 15.53 6.98
C LYS A 716 19.30 14.16 6.29
N GLY A 717 18.52 13.22 6.83
CA GLY A 717 18.37 11.88 6.29
C GLY A 717 19.69 11.10 6.19
N LYS A 718 20.65 11.32 7.09
CA LYS A 718 22.02 10.75 6.99
C LYS A 718 22.03 9.23 6.99
N ILE A 719 21.02 8.58 7.58
CA ILE A 719 20.84 7.12 7.51
C ILE A 719 20.81 6.60 6.07
N TRP A 720 20.30 7.40 5.13
CA TRP A 720 20.15 7.03 3.73
C TRP A 720 21.35 7.35 2.86
N SER A 721 22.43 7.94 3.42
CA SER A 721 23.67 8.19 2.65
C SER A 721 24.31 6.92 2.10
N ILE A 722 23.97 5.75 2.67
CA ILE A 722 24.32 4.41 2.16
C ILE A 722 23.82 4.16 0.73
N LEU A 723 22.78 4.85 0.26
CA LEU A 723 22.29 4.73 -1.13
C LEU A 723 23.19 5.44 -2.13
N ASP A 724 24.02 6.38 -1.65
CA ASP A 724 24.88 7.22 -2.45
C ASP A 724 26.37 6.75 -2.35
N GLU A 725 26.63 5.73 -1.53
CA GLU A 725 27.91 4.99 -1.40
C GLU A 725 27.94 3.79 -2.37
#